data_AF-A0A218PM28-F1
#
_entry.id   AF-A0A218PM28-F1
#
_cell.length_a   1.000
_cell.length_b   1.000
_cell.length_c   1.000
_cell.angle_alpha   90.00
_cell.angle_beta   90.00
_cell.angle_gamma   90.00
#
_symmetry.space_group_name_H-M   'P 1'
#
loop_
_entity.id
_entity.type
_entity.pdbx_description
1 polymer ?
#
loop_
_entity_poly.entity_id
_entity_poly.type
_entity_poly.pdbx_seq_one_letter_code
_entity_poly.pdbx_strand_id
1 'polypeptide(L)'
;MTETTTRKITPEIVAEHGLKPDEYQRLLEILGREPSICELGIFSVMWSEHCSYKSSRVWLKTLPTSGAKVIQGPGENAGVVDLGDGDAVVFKMESHNHPSYIEPFQGAATGVGGIMRDVFTMGARPVANMNALRFGAPDHPKTRHLVSGVVAGIAHYGNCTGVPTIGGETNFDTGYDNNILVNAMCVGLAKTDKIFYSAAKGVGLPVVYVGSKTGRDGIHGATMASAEFDEKSDEKRPTVQVGDPFTEKLLIEACLELMATDSIIAIQDMGAAGLTSSTSEMADKGGVGIELDLDLVPQRETGMTAYEMMLSESQERMLMILKPEREADAKAIFAKWGLDFAVIGHTTDTQRMIIKHKGYVEADLPVPVLANSAPMYERPYTEPKKPAKILPEWVPAPNSILGTLKELMSGHHLASRRWIWEQYDHMVMGDTVGRPGGDAGVVRVHGTQKALAVACDVTPRYVTADPEEGTKQAVVETWRNLTATGADPLAITDNMNFANPERPEIMGQFVASVRGMGEACRVLDYPVVSGNVSLYNETNGVGIPPTPAIGGVGLIPDSSKLADIRLKTEGNVLIVIGREEGHLGQSLYQQHATGKFEGAPPPVDLEAEVKAGRLIRALIREGRALAVHDCADGGLIVAIAEMALAGGKNGLSRDASGLGVELYAYEGKLPTHAVWFGEDQGRYVVEVTPQKAEEVLERARLLELPARIVGRVGGDAINLTGETALPLSELRTANEGFLPGLMGG
;
A
#
# COMPACT_ATOMS: atom_id res chain seq x y z
N MET A 1 -19.87 -31.44 -39.41
CA MET A 1 -18.92 -30.46 -39.96
C MET A 1 -19.60 -29.10 -39.91
N THR A 2 -19.45 -28.40 -38.80
CA THR A 2 -19.76 -26.97 -38.69
C THR A 2 -18.40 -26.28 -38.70
N GLU A 3 -18.14 -25.48 -39.73
CA GLU A 3 -16.94 -24.66 -39.86
C GLU A 3 -16.79 -23.81 -38.59
N THR A 4 -15.76 -24.08 -37.80
CA THR A 4 -15.17 -23.07 -36.93
C THR A 4 -14.61 -22.01 -37.86
N THR A 5 -15.37 -20.94 -38.08
CA THR A 5 -14.87 -19.71 -38.68
C THR A 5 -13.73 -19.20 -37.80
N THR A 6 -12.49 -19.58 -38.12
CA THR A 6 -11.30 -18.87 -37.65
C THR A 6 -11.47 -17.42 -38.07
N ARG A 7 -11.91 -16.58 -37.13
CA ARG A 7 -12.07 -15.15 -37.31
C ARG A 7 -10.68 -14.62 -37.65
N LYS A 8 -10.47 -14.18 -38.89
CA LYS A 8 -9.18 -13.63 -39.33
C LYS A 8 -8.81 -12.46 -38.43
N ILE A 9 -7.59 -12.43 -37.91
CA ILE A 9 -7.11 -11.36 -37.05
C ILE A 9 -6.82 -10.15 -37.94
N THR A 10 -7.65 -9.10 -37.79
CA THR A 10 -7.50 -7.86 -38.53
C THR A 10 -6.75 -6.82 -37.69
N PRO A 11 -6.17 -5.77 -38.30
CA PRO A 11 -5.55 -4.68 -37.56
C PRO A 11 -6.49 -4.02 -36.54
N GLU A 12 -7.79 -3.97 -36.84
CA GLU A 12 -8.81 -3.45 -35.92
C GLU A 12 -8.94 -4.34 -34.68
N ILE A 13 -8.98 -5.67 -34.84
CA ILE A 13 -9.01 -6.61 -33.72
C ILE A 13 -7.74 -6.47 -32.87
N VAL A 14 -6.57 -6.33 -33.49
CA VAL A 14 -5.30 -6.12 -32.76
C VAL A 14 -5.34 -4.85 -31.93
N ALA A 15 -5.84 -3.75 -32.50
CA ALA A 15 -5.97 -2.48 -31.80
C ALA A 15 -7.00 -2.53 -30.65
N GLU A 16 -8.12 -3.25 -30.83
CA GLU A 16 -9.12 -3.50 -29.78
C GLU A 16 -8.52 -4.26 -28.58
N HIS A 17 -7.47 -5.05 -28.81
CA HIS A 17 -6.69 -5.74 -27.77
C HIS A 17 -5.55 -4.90 -27.20
N GLY A 18 -5.45 -3.61 -27.54
CA GLY A 18 -4.45 -2.69 -26.97
C GLY A 18 -3.00 -2.98 -27.37
N LEU A 19 -2.77 -3.82 -28.38
CA LEU A 19 -1.44 -4.11 -28.90
C LEU A 19 -1.04 -3.08 -29.97
N LYS A 20 0.18 -2.56 -29.86
CA LYS A 20 0.76 -1.69 -30.89
C LYS A 20 1.15 -2.51 -32.14
N PRO A 21 1.24 -1.89 -33.33
CA PRO A 21 1.63 -2.62 -34.55
C PRO A 21 2.98 -3.34 -34.44
N ASP A 22 3.95 -2.76 -33.74
CA ASP A 22 5.27 -3.38 -33.48
C ASP A 22 5.19 -4.53 -32.48
N GLU A 23 4.33 -4.43 -31.46
CA GLU A 23 4.05 -5.52 -30.53
C GLU A 23 3.39 -6.71 -31.25
N TYR A 24 2.40 -6.45 -32.11
CA TYR A 24 1.78 -7.52 -32.90
C TYR A 24 2.76 -8.17 -33.88
N GLN A 25 3.62 -7.39 -34.53
CA GLN A 25 4.67 -7.94 -35.39
C GLN A 25 5.61 -8.87 -34.61
N ARG A 26 6.00 -8.48 -33.39
CA ARG A 26 6.81 -9.32 -32.50
C ARG A 26 6.08 -10.60 -32.09
N LEU A 27 4.77 -10.52 -31.82
CA LEU A 27 3.94 -11.70 -31.54
C LEU A 27 3.99 -12.69 -32.73
N LEU A 28 3.82 -12.19 -33.96
CA LEU A 28 3.90 -13.04 -35.16
C LEU A 28 5.28 -13.70 -35.31
N GLU A 29 6.35 -12.99 -34.99
CA GLU A 29 7.72 -13.54 -35.01
C GLU A 29 7.91 -14.64 -33.96
N ILE A 30 7.34 -14.47 -32.77
CA ILE A 30 7.39 -15.47 -31.69
C ILE A 30 6.63 -16.74 -32.08
N LEU A 31 5.44 -16.60 -32.67
CA LEU A 31 4.60 -17.75 -33.03
C LEU A 31 4.98 -18.38 -34.37
N GLY A 32 5.61 -17.62 -35.27
CA GLY A 32 5.84 -18.03 -36.66
C GLY A 32 4.56 -18.20 -37.49
N ARG A 33 3.41 -17.76 -36.97
CA ARG A 33 2.09 -17.85 -37.59
C ARG A 33 1.14 -16.80 -37.00
N GLU A 34 -0.03 -16.65 -37.62
CA GLU A 34 -1.14 -15.86 -37.07
C GLU A 34 -1.67 -16.52 -35.77
N PRO A 35 -1.94 -15.74 -34.70
CA PRO A 35 -2.51 -16.28 -33.47
C PRO A 35 -3.99 -16.62 -33.62
N SER A 36 -4.49 -17.55 -32.79
CA SER A 36 -5.93 -17.67 -32.52
C SER A 36 -6.42 -16.45 -31.73
N ILE A 37 -7.74 -16.26 -31.64
CA ILE A 37 -8.30 -15.19 -30.79
C ILE A 37 -7.93 -15.37 -29.32
N CYS A 38 -7.87 -16.62 -28.84
CA CYS A 38 -7.45 -16.95 -27.47
C CYS A 38 -5.98 -16.58 -27.25
N GLU A 39 -5.11 -16.90 -28.21
CA GLU A 39 -3.68 -16.56 -28.13
C GLU A 39 -3.44 -15.05 -28.19
N LEU A 40 -4.17 -14.33 -29.04
CA LEU A 40 -4.12 -12.87 -29.10
C LEU A 40 -4.52 -12.24 -27.77
N GLY A 41 -5.60 -12.72 -27.17
CA GLY A 41 -6.07 -12.29 -25.85
C GLY A 41 -5.04 -12.54 -24.74
N ILE A 42 -4.45 -13.74 -24.72
CA ILE A 42 -3.40 -14.10 -23.76
C ILE A 42 -2.18 -13.17 -23.90
N PHE A 43 -1.68 -12.93 -25.11
CA PHE A 43 -0.54 -12.02 -25.29
C PHE A 43 -0.90 -10.57 -24.94
N SER A 44 -2.08 -10.10 -25.36
CA SER A 44 -2.58 -8.76 -25.07
C SER A 44 -2.57 -8.46 -23.57
N VAL A 45 -3.11 -9.36 -22.75
CA VAL A 45 -3.19 -9.15 -21.31
C VAL A 45 -1.80 -9.25 -20.66
N MET A 46 -0.99 -10.24 -21.04
CA MET A 46 0.36 -10.44 -20.49
C MET A 46 1.32 -9.30 -20.86
N TRP A 47 1.10 -8.61 -21.99
CA TRP A 47 1.91 -7.47 -22.44
C TRP A 47 1.27 -6.10 -22.14
N SER A 48 0.17 -6.09 -21.40
CA SER A 48 -0.42 -4.88 -20.84
C SER A 48 0.57 -4.21 -19.89
N GLU A 49 0.43 -2.90 -19.65
CA GLU A 49 1.30 -2.21 -18.69
C GLU A 49 1.15 -2.81 -17.29
N HIS A 50 -0.08 -3.16 -16.91
CA HIS A 50 -0.42 -3.75 -15.62
C HIS A 50 0.31 -5.08 -15.32
N CYS A 51 0.43 -5.98 -16.30
CA CYS A 51 1.10 -7.27 -16.10
C CYS A 51 2.60 -7.21 -16.38
N SER A 52 3.03 -6.46 -17.38
CA SER A 52 4.43 -6.51 -17.87
C SER A 52 5.35 -5.46 -17.26
N TYR A 53 4.78 -4.39 -16.70
CA TYR A 53 5.54 -3.23 -16.19
C TYR A 53 6.47 -2.63 -17.25
N LYS A 54 6.07 -2.69 -18.53
CA LYS A 54 6.95 -2.41 -19.68
C LYS A 54 7.57 -1.01 -19.67
N SER A 55 6.96 -0.03 -19.02
CA SER A 55 7.47 1.34 -18.89
C SER A 55 8.26 1.59 -17.60
N SER A 56 8.05 0.79 -16.56
CA SER A 56 8.62 1.00 -15.21
C SER A 56 9.75 0.04 -14.85
N ARG A 57 9.71 -1.20 -15.36
CA ARG A 57 10.60 -2.31 -15.01
C ARG A 57 12.09 -1.98 -15.16
N VAL A 58 12.48 -1.15 -16.12
CA VAL A 58 13.90 -0.76 -16.30
C VAL A 58 14.42 0.06 -15.12
N TRP A 59 13.57 0.90 -14.53
CA TRP A 59 13.90 1.78 -13.42
C TRP A 59 13.80 1.06 -12.08
N LEU A 60 12.75 0.24 -11.88
CA LEU A 60 12.56 -0.53 -10.64
C LEU A 60 13.74 -1.46 -10.33
N LYS A 61 14.42 -1.98 -11.36
CA LYS A 61 15.67 -2.77 -11.21
C LYS A 61 16.80 -2.03 -10.51
N THR A 62 16.73 -0.71 -10.36
CA THR A 62 17.75 0.11 -9.67
C THR A 62 17.53 0.19 -8.15
N LEU A 63 16.37 -0.24 -7.67
CA LEU A 63 16.02 -0.22 -6.24
C LEU A 63 16.82 -1.29 -5.47
N PRO A 64 17.18 -1.03 -4.21
CA PRO A 64 17.79 -2.03 -3.35
C PRO A 64 16.74 -3.06 -2.90
N THR A 65 16.86 -4.30 -3.37
CA THR A 65 15.87 -5.37 -3.13
C THR A 65 16.36 -6.52 -2.25
N SER A 66 17.61 -6.43 -1.78
CA SER A 66 18.25 -7.42 -0.91
C SER A 66 18.67 -6.78 0.41
N GLY A 67 18.61 -7.53 1.50
CA GLY A 67 19.08 -7.12 2.81
C GLY A 67 19.29 -8.31 3.73
N ALA A 68 19.91 -8.10 4.89
CA ALA A 68 20.29 -9.20 5.79
C ALA A 68 19.10 -10.04 6.29
N LYS A 69 17.92 -9.44 6.38
CA LYS A 69 16.68 -10.10 6.83
C LYS A 69 15.72 -10.44 5.68
N VAL A 70 16.06 -10.14 4.43
CA VAL A 70 15.17 -10.43 3.30
C VAL A 70 15.31 -11.91 2.93
N ILE A 71 14.22 -12.66 3.07
CA ILE A 71 14.13 -14.05 2.62
C ILE A 71 13.76 -14.10 1.14
N GLN A 72 12.81 -13.25 0.73
CA GLN A 72 12.34 -13.14 -0.65
C GLN A 72 12.08 -11.67 -0.97
N GLY A 73 12.82 -11.14 -1.95
CA GLY A 73 12.53 -9.82 -2.55
C GLY A 73 11.53 -9.94 -3.71
N PRO A 74 11.47 -8.94 -4.61
CA PRO A 74 10.52 -8.94 -5.72
C PRO A 74 10.69 -10.16 -6.65
N GLY A 75 9.56 -10.68 -7.14
CA GLY A 75 9.52 -11.82 -8.08
C GLY A 75 8.52 -12.91 -7.71
N GLU A 76 8.06 -12.93 -6.46
CA GLU A 76 6.92 -13.73 -5.98
C GLU A 76 5.73 -12.81 -5.65
N ASN A 77 4.59 -13.38 -5.27
CA ASN A 77 3.36 -12.62 -5.06
C ASN A 77 3.46 -11.62 -3.91
N ALA A 78 4.36 -11.84 -2.94
CA ALA A 78 4.64 -10.90 -1.85
C ALA A 78 6.08 -11.02 -1.37
N GLY A 79 6.56 -9.96 -0.69
CA GLY A 79 7.91 -9.93 -0.11
C GLY A 79 7.95 -10.66 1.23
N VAL A 80 9.07 -11.32 1.53
CA VAL A 80 9.24 -12.11 2.77
C VAL A 80 10.46 -11.66 3.55
N VAL A 81 10.27 -11.41 4.84
CA VAL A 81 11.33 -10.92 5.75
C VAL A 81 11.38 -11.76 7.02
N ASP A 82 12.60 -12.07 7.46
CA ASP A 82 12.90 -12.82 8.68
C ASP A 82 12.65 -11.97 9.94
N LEU A 83 11.91 -12.53 10.88
CA LEU A 83 11.64 -11.97 12.21
C LEU A 83 12.46 -12.64 13.32
N GLY A 84 13.34 -13.57 12.97
CA GLY A 84 14.09 -14.42 13.89
C GLY A 84 13.23 -15.55 14.48
N ASP A 85 13.88 -16.50 15.16
CA ASP A 85 13.25 -17.66 15.81
C ASP A 85 12.41 -18.54 14.86
N GLY A 86 12.73 -18.50 13.57
CA GLY A 86 12.00 -19.21 12.52
C GLY A 86 10.66 -18.58 12.14
N ASP A 87 10.35 -17.37 12.61
CA ASP A 87 9.18 -16.58 12.19
C ASP A 87 9.52 -15.67 10.99
N ALA A 88 8.56 -15.48 10.09
CA ALA A 88 8.66 -14.58 8.96
C ALA A 88 7.40 -13.70 8.83
N VAL A 89 7.58 -12.51 8.28
CA VAL A 89 6.49 -11.65 7.82
C VAL A 89 6.44 -11.68 6.29
N VAL A 90 5.22 -11.75 5.76
CA VAL A 90 4.94 -11.65 4.33
C VAL A 90 4.03 -10.45 4.10
N PHE A 91 4.36 -9.57 3.17
CA PHE A 91 3.53 -8.39 2.92
C PHE A 91 3.70 -7.85 1.50
N LYS A 92 2.67 -7.13 1.06
CA LYS A 92 2.63 -6.38 -0.22
C LYS A 92 1.58 -5.28 -0.11
N MET A 93 1.69 -4.29 -0.99
CA MET A 93 0.64 -3.31 -1.27
C MET A 93 0.26 -3.32 -2.75
N GLU A 94 -1.03 -3.26 -3.03
CA GLU A 94 -1.62 -3.18 -4.37
C GLU A 94 -2.56 -2.00 -4.53
N SER A 95 -2.89 -1.63 -5.77
CA SER A 95 -3.82 -0.55 -6.10
C SER A 95 -5.05 -1.08 -6.82
N HIS A 96 -6.22 -0.51 -6.54
CA HIS A 96 -7.45 -0.80 -7.26
C HIS A 96 -8.17 0.49 -7.68
N ASN A 97 -7.39 1.42 -8.27
CA ASN A 97 -7.77 2.81 -8.55
C ASN A 97 -8.94 2.93 -9.55
N HIS A 98 -8.73 2.46 -10.79
CA HIS A 98 -9.73 2.57 -11.86
C HIS A 98 -11.06 1.90 -11.49
N PRO A 99 -11.10 0.65 -10.99
CA PRO A 99 -12.35 0.03 -10.58
C PRO A 99 -13.05 0.79 -9.45
N SER A 100 -12.29 1.30 -8.48
CA SER A 100 -12.85 2.05 -7.34
C SER A 100 -13.39 3.43 -7.73
N TYR A 101 -12.89 4.04 -8.81
CA TYR A 101 -13.46 5.28 -9.30
C TYR A 101 -14.83 5.08 -9.97
N ILE A 102 -15.03 3.93 -10.65
CA ILE A 102 -16.28 3.61 -11.37
C ILE A 102 -17.33 2.98 -10.42
N GLU A 103 -16.91 2.01 -9.61
CA GLU A 103 -17.74 1.29 -8.65
C GLU A 103 -16.99 1.23 -7.30
N PRO A 104 -17.15 2.24 -6.42
CA PRO A 104 -16.27 2.42 -5.27
C PRO A 104 -16.37 1.30 -4.23
N PHE A 105 -17.54 0.68 -4.06
CA PHE A 105 -17.69 -0.41 -3.10
C PHE A 105 -16.97 -1.66 -3.59
N GLN A 106 -17.30 -2.10 -4.81
CA GLN A 106 -16.78 -3.34 -5.36
C GLN A 106 -15.30 -3.22 -5.72
N GLY A 107 -14.89 -2.09 -6.28
CA GLY A 107 -13.48 -1.80 -6.56
C GLY A 107 -12.62 -1.88 -5.31
N ALA A 108 -13.05 -1.29 -4.20
CA ALA A 108 -12.28 -1.33 -2.96
C ALA A 108 -12.30 -2.71 -2.29
N ALA A 109 -13.47 -3.38 -2.28
CA ALA A 109 -13.63 -4.71 -1.71
C ALA A 109 -12.75 -5.76 -2.40
N THR A 110 -12.75 -5.78 -3.73
CA THR A 110 -11.92 -6.70 -4.53
C THR A 110 -10.43 -6.41 -4.41
N GLY A 111 -10.06 -5.13 -4.26
CA GLY A 111 -8.68 -4.74 -3.95
C GLY A 111 -8.18 -5.33 -2.62
N VAL A 112 -9.02 -5.35 -1.58
CA VAL A 112 -8.70 -5.99 -0.28
C VAL A 112 -8.59 -7.51 -0.43
N GLY A 113 -9.49 -8.14 -1.19
CA GLY A 113 -9.44 -9.59 -1.45
C GLY A 113 -8.17 -10.01 -2.21
N GLY A 114 -7.82 -9.29 -3.28
CA GLY A 114 -6.60 -9.53 -4.07
C GLY A 114 -5.34 -9.53 -3.21
N ILE A 115 -5.12 -8.47 -2.44
CA ILE A 115 -3.91 -8.36 -1.64
C ILE A 115 -3.81 -9.42 -0.52
N MET A 116 -4.94 -9.89 0.01
CA MET A 116 -4.93 -11.02 0.95
C MET A 116 -4.47 -12.30 0.28
N ARG A 117 -4.92 -12.55 -0.96
CA ARG A 117 -4.53 -13.73 -1.74
C ARG A 117 -3.05 -13.77 -2.02
N ASP A 118 -2.44 -12.65 -2.39
CA ASP A 118 -0.99 -12.56 -2.53
C ASP A 118 -0.25 -13.05 -1.29
N VAL A 119 -0.70 -12.60 -0.11
CA VAL A 119 -0.05 -12.90 1.16
C VAL A 119 -0.24 -14.37 1.56
N PHE A 120 -1.46 -14.91 1.52
CA PHE A 120 -1.67 -16.28 1.97
C PHE A 120 -1.20 -17.33 0.97
N THR A 121 -1.07 -16.99 -0.32
CA THR A 121 -0.44 -17.87 -1.32
C THR A 121 1.00 -18.23 -0.93
N MET A 122 1.71 -17.31 -0.27
CA MET A 122 3.06 -17.53 0.23
C MET A 122 3.13 -18.38 1.51
N GLY A 123 1.99 -18.86 2.04
CA GLY A 123 1.92 -19.62 3.29
C GLY A 123 1.67 -18.78 4.55
N ALA A 124 1.46 -17.48 4.40
CA ALA A 124 1.28 -16.58 5.52
C ALA A 124 -0.19 -16.40 5.89
N ARG A 125 -0.52 -16.48 7.18
CA ARG A 125 -1.85 -16.10 7.64
C ARG A 125 -1.95 -14.58 7.65
N PRO A 126 -2.90 -13.95 6.93
CA PRO A 126 -3.14 -12.51 7.03
C PRO A 126 -3.49 -12.12 8.47
N VAL A 127 -2.80 -11.13 9.03
CA VAL A 127 -2.99 -10.65 10.41
C VAL A 127 -3.27 -9.16 10.51
N ALA A 128 -3.03 -8.39 9.44
CA ALA A 128 -3.26 -6.96 9.42
C ALA A 128 -3.42 -6.43 8.00
N ASN A 129 -4.27 -5.42 7.85
CA ASN A 129 -4.39 -4.59 6.65
C ASN A 129 -4.08 -3.13 6.96
N MET A 130 -3.61 -2.41 5.94
CA MET A 130 -3.55 -0.95 5.90
C MET A 130 -4.07 -0.42 4.57
N ASN A 131 -4.59 0.81 4.55
CA ASN A 131 -5.08 1.42 3.32
C ASN A 131 -4.45 2.81 3.12
N ALA A 132 -3.97 3.08 1.92
CA ALA A 132 -3.55 4.41 1.49
C ALA A 132 -4.56 4.96 0.48
N LEU A 133 -5.37 5.94 0.92
CA LEU A 133 -6.51 6.44 0.16
C LEU A 133 -6.27 7.89 -0.29
N ARG A 134 -6.65 8.23 -1.51
CA ARG A 134 -6.64 9.61 -2.02
C ARG A 134 -7.96 9.93 -2.71
N PHE A 135 -8.62 10.99 -2.27
CA PHE A 135 -9.88 11.45 -2.83
C PHE A 135 -9.76 12.88 -3.35
N GLY A 136 -10.74 13.27 -4.18
CA GLY A 136 -10.88 14.63 -4.69
C GLY A 136 -11.15 15.66 -3.58
N ALA A 137 -11.35 16.91 -3.99
CA ALA A 137 -11.73 18.00 -3.11
C ALA A 137 -13.01 17.66 -2.32
N PRO A 138 -13.13 18.06 -1.05
CA PRO A 138 -14.32 17.76 -0.24
C PRO A 138 -15.64 18.25 -0.82
N ASP A 139 -15.63 19.37 -1.54
CA ASP A 139 -16.79 19.98 -2.19
C ASP A 139 -17.06 19.44 -3.61
N HIS A 140 -16.19 18.59 -4.15
CA HIS A 140 -16.39 17.97 -5.45
C HIS A 140 -17.59 16.99 -5.41
N PRO A 141 -18.52 17.02 -6.39
CA PRO A 141 -19.79 16.28 -6.32
C PRO A 141 -19.66 14.77 -6.15
N LYS A 142 -18.59 14.16 -6.69
CA LYS A 142 -18.34 12.71 -6.58
C LYS A 142 -17.68 12.30 -5.26
N THR A 143 -16.97 13.20 -4.58
CA THR A 143 -16.07 12.85 -3.46
C THR A 143 -16.81 12.11 -2.35
N ARG A 144 -17.98 12.61 -1.94
CA ARG A 144 -18.77 11.97 -0.88
C ARG A 144 -19.19 10.54 -1.24
N HIS A 145 -19.64 10.32 -2.47
CA HIS A 145 -20.05 8.99 -2.94
C HIS A 145 -18.85 8.03 -2.96
N LEU A 146 -17.70 8.49 -3.46
CA LEU A 146 -16.48 7.70 -3.56
C LEU A 146 -15.94 7.33 -2.17
N VAL A 147 -15.86 8.29 -1.24
CA VAL A 147 -15.44 8.03 0.15
C VAL A 147 -16.34 6.99 0.81
N SER A 148 -17.67 7.18 0.73
CA SER A 148 -18.63 6.27 1.35
C SER A 148 -18.54 4.85 0.76
N GLY A 149 -18.46 4.73 -0.57
CA GLY A 149 -18.37 3.44 -1.24
C GLY A 149 -17.06 2.71 -0.91
N VAL A 150 -15.91 3.38 -1.03
CA VAL A 150 -14.59 2.78 -0.77
C VAL A 150 -14.47 2.31 0.66
N VAL A 151 -14.83 3.17 1.63
CA VAL A 151 -14.75 2.81 3.06
C VAL A 151 -15.68 1.64 3.38
N ALA A 152 -16.91 1.64 2.84
CA ALA A 152 -17.84 0.53 3.03
C ALA A 152 -17.35 -0.78 2.38
N GLY A 153 -16.71 -0.71 1.20
CA GLY A 153 -16.15 -1.88 0.51
C GLY A 153 -15.00 -2.52 1.28
N ILE A 154 -14.05 -1.70 1.75
CA ILE A 154 -12.92 -2.13 2.60
C ILE A 154 -13.45 -2.76 3.90
N ALA A 155 -14.39 -2.08 4.57
CA ALA A 155 -15.01 -2.56 5.79
C ALA A 155 -15.70 -3.90 5.58
N HIS A 156 -16.50 -4.02 4.51
CA HIS A 156 -17.20 -5.25 4.19
C HIS A 156 -16.25 -6.43 4.05
N TYR A 157 -15.22 -6.29 3.21
CA TYR A 157 -14.33 -7.41 2.90
C TYR A 157 -13.43 -7.79 4.08
N GLY A 158 -12.78 -6.81 4.71
CA GLY A 158 -11.90 -7.04 5.87
C GLY A 158 -12.64 -7.62 7.08
N ASN A 159 -13.83 -7.08 7.40
CA ASN A 159 -14.60 -7.54 8.55
C ASN A 159 -15.15 -8.95 8.34
N CYS A 160 -15.64 -9.27 7.13
CA CYS A 160 -16.19 -10.60 6.81
C CYS A 160 -15.12 -11.69 6.75
N THR A 161 -13.91 -11.37 6.24
CA THR A 161 -12.76 -12.30 6.27
C THR A 161 -12.14 -12.43 7.66
N GLY A 162 -12.39 -11.47 8.55
CA GLY A 162 -11.87 -11.46 9.90
C GLY A 162 -10.38 -11.12 9.97
N VAL A 163 -9.93 -10.21 9.12
CA VAL A 163 -8.56 -9.65 9.13
C VAL A 163 -8.64 -8.17 9.49
N PRO A 164 -7.98 -7.71 10.56
CA PRO A 164 -8.15 -6.35 11.06
C PRO A 164 -7.47 -5.33 10.15
N THR A 165 -8.12 -4.19 9.92
CA THR A 165 -7.47 -3.01 9.34
C THR A 165 -6.94 -2.14 10.48
N ILE A 166 -5.62 -2.09 10.64
CA ILE A 166 -4.96 -1.55 11.84
C ILE A 166 -4.42 -0.12 11.65
N GLY A 167 -4.60 0.47 10.47
CA GLY A 167 -4.20 1.84 10.17
C GLY A 167 -4.23 2.14 8.68
N GLY A 168 -3.56 3.21 8.30
CA GLY A 168 -3.53 3.73 6.94
C GLY A 168 -3.56 5.25 6.92
N GLU A 169 -3.61 5.80 5.72
CA GLU A 169 -3.60 7.24 5.47
C GLU A 169 -4.73 7.63 4.51
N THR A 170 -5.17 8.88 4.59
CA THR A 170 -6.20 9.43 3.69
C THR A 170 -5.95 10.90 3.48
N ASN A 171 -5.88 11.33 2.21
CA ASN A 171 -5.82 12.74 1.85
C ASN A 171 -6.92 13.11 0.86
N PHE A 172 -7.26 14.40 0.87
CA PHE A 172 -8.19 15.03 -0.06
C PHE A 172 -7.42 16.11 -0.83
N ASP A 173 -7.46 16.07 -2.16
CA ASP A 173 -6.81 17.07 -3.02
C ASP A 173 -7.53 17.13 -4.37
N THR A 174 -7.67 18.33 -4.93
CA THR A 174 -8.28 18.55 -6.26
C THR A 174 -7.64 17.74 -7.39
N GLY A 175 -6.36 17.38 -7.27
CA GLY A 175 -5.67 16.55 -8.23
C GLY A 175 -6.25 15.14 -8.39
N TYR A 176 -7.08 14.69 -7.45
CA TYR A 176 -7.78 13.39 -7.50
C TYR A 176 -9.28 13.51 -7.83
N ASP A 177 -9.76 14.68 -8.25
CA ASP A 177 -11.18 14.90 -8.57
C ASP A 177 -11.70 13.93 -9.65
N ASN A 178 -10.84 13.58 -10.61
CA ASN A 178 -11.18 12.71 -11.74
C ASN A 178 -10.63 11.29 -11.61
N ASN A 179 -9.72 11.04 -10.66
CA ASN A 179 -9.10 9.74 -10.43
C ASN A 179 -8.72 9.63 -8.95
N ILE A 180 -9.40 8.74 -8.22
CA ILE A 180 -9.06 8.44 -6.83
C ILE A 180 -8.00 7.33 -6.75
N LEU A 181 -7.28 7.27 -5.63
CA LEU A 181 -6.37 6.16 -5.35
C LEU A 181 -6.91 5.32 -4.18
N VAL A 182 -6.92 4.01 -4.39
CA VAL A 182 -7.35 3.02 -3.40
C VAL A 182 -6.29 1.95 -3.35
N ASN A 183 -5.34 2.13 -2.43
CA ASN A 183 -4.22 1.24 -2.25
C ASN A 183 -4.42 0.41 -0.97
N ALA A 184 -4.39 -0.91 -1.11
CA ALA A 184 -4.57 -1.86 -0.01
C ALA A 184 -3.26 -2.60 0.25
N MET A 185 -2.84 -2.66 1.51
CA MET A 185 -1.69 -3.41 1.99
C MET A 185 -2.16 -4.54 2.90
N CYS A 186 -1.59 -5.72 2.74
CA CYS A 186 -1.81 -6.84 3.65
C CYS A 186 -0.49 -7.32 4.23
N VAL A 187 -0.53 -7.72 5.50
CA VAL A 187 0.60 -8.26 6.26
C VAL A 187 0.16 -9.59 6.86
N GLY A 188 0.96 -10.63 6.63
CA GLY A 188 0.75 -11.96 7.14
C GLY A 188 1.96 -12.53 7.87
N LEU A 189 1.72 -13.54 8.72
CA LEU A 189 2.73 -14.25 9.47
C LEU A 189 2.89 -15.68 8.97
N ALA A 190 4.13 -16.12 8.81
CA ALA A 190 4.48 -17.48 8.40
C ALA A 190 5.68 -18.00 9.22
N LYS A 191 5.97 -19.30 9.08
CA LYS A 191 7.26 -19.86 9.48
C LYS A 191 8.21 -19.83 8.30
N THR A 192 9.49 -19.58 8.58
CA THR A 192 10.57 -19.52 7.57
C THR A 192 10.72 -20.80 6.75
N ASP A 193 10.38 -21.97 7.31
CA ASP A 193 10.39 -23.28 6.65
C ASP A 193 9.03 -23.66 6.02
N LYS A 194 8.06 -22.73 6.04
CA LYS A 194 6.71 -22.87 5.49
C LYS A 194 6.35 -21.74 4.52
N ILE A 195 7.36 -21.22 3.83
CA ILE A 195 7.17 -20.28 2.73
C ILE A 195 6.93 -21.09 1.44
N PHE A 196 5.85 -20.77 0.75
CA PHE A 196 5.47 -21.40 -0.51
C PHE A 196 5.82 -20.49 -1.68
N TYR A 197 6.17 -21.10 -2.81
CA TYR A 197 6.61 -20.42 -4.03
C TYR A 197 5.78 -20.94 -5.22
N SER A 198 5.70 -20.15 -6.28
CA SER A 198 4.84 -20.49 -7.43
C SER A 198 5.49 -21.35 -8.52
N ALA A 199 6.76 -21.77 -8.36
CA ALA A 199 7.48 -22.54 -9.38
C ALA A 199 7.02 -24.01 -9.47
N ALA A 200 6.36 -24.39 -10.57
CA ALA A 200 5.96 -25.78 -10.82
C ALA A 200 7.16 -26.68 -11.14
N LYS A 201 7.47 -27.65 -10.27
CA LYS A 201 8.60 -28.56 -10.48
C LYS A 201 8.14 -30.00 -10.67
N GLY A 202 8.38 -30.53 -11.86
CA GLY A 202 8.10 -31.92 -12.23
C GLY A 202 7.13 -32.03 -13.40
N VAL A 203 7.13 -33.20 -14.05
CA VAL A 203 6.35 -33.50 -15.27
C VAL A 203 5.24 -34.48 -14.95
N GLY A 204 4.08 -34.32 -15.59
CA GLY A 204 2.91 -35.17 -15.39
C GLY A 204 2.19 -34.94 -14.06
N LEU A 205 2.43 -33.79 -13.42
CA LEU A 205 1.83 -33.44 -12.13
C LEU A 205 0.46 -32.79 -12.35
N PRO A 206 -0.53 -33.08 -11.50
CA PRO A 206 -1.88 -32.53 -11.63
C PRO A 206 -1.86 -31.01 -11.44
N VAL A 207 -2.48 -30.29 -12.38
CA VAL A 207 -2.81 -28.87 -12.27
C VAL A 207 -4.23 -28.76 -11.74
N VAL A 208 -4.38 -28.15 -10.57
CA VAL A 208 -5.61 -28.16 -9.79
C VAL A 208 -6.15 -26.76 -9.61
N TYR A 209 -7.41 -26.58 -9.96
CA TYR A 209 -8.21 -25.40 -9.71
C TYR A 209 -8.97 -25.58 -8.41
N VAL A 210 -8.96 -24.54 -7.56
CA VAL A 210 -9.80 -24.49 -6.35
C VAL A 210 -10.42 -23.12 -6.12
N GLY A 211 -11.53 -23.09 -5.40
CA GLY A 211 -12.21 -21.84 -5.01
C GLY A 211 -13.53 -21.62 -5.75
N SER A 212 -13.86 -20.36 -6.02
CA SER A 212 -15.08 -19.94 -6.72
C SER A 212 -15.13 -20.44 -8.16
N LYS A 213 -16.32 -20.48 -8.77
CA LYS A 213 -16.49 -20.86 -10.19
C LYS A 213 -16.19 -19.69 -11.14
N THR A 214 -15.59 -20.00 -12.28
CA THR A 214 -15.25 -19.03 -13.32
C THR A 214 -16.50 -18.52 -14.03
N GLY A 215 -16.64 -17.19 -14.15
CA GLY A 215 -17.69 -16.48 -14.88
C GLY A 215 -17.11 -15.43 -15.84
N ARG A 216 -17.96 -14.64 -16.50
CA ARG A 216 -17.55 -13.56 -17.41
C ARG A 216 -17.19 -12.27 -16.67
N ASP A 217 -16.42 -12.40 -15.60
CA ASP A 217 -16.08 -11.29 -14.72
C ASP A 217 -14.75 -10.67 -15.15
N GLY A 218 -14.71 -9.34 -15.24
CA GLY A 218 -13.45 -8.59 -15.43
C GLY A 218 -12.67 -8.91 -16.70
N ILE A 219 -13.28 -9.50 -17.73
CA ILE A 219 -12.60 -9.76 -19.00
C ILE A 219 -12.18 -8.40 -19.58
N HIS A 220 -10.87 -8.22 -19.80
CA HIS A 220 -10.20 -6.95 -20.15
C HIS A 220 -9.92 -5.97 -18.99
N GLY A 221 -10.04 -6.40 -17.73
CA GLY A 221 -9.75 -5.58 -16.54
C GLY A 221 -8.34 -5.01 -16.54
N ALA A 222 -7.32 -5.86 -16.71
CA ALA A 222 -5.92 -5.43 -16.77
C ALA A 222 -5.61 -4.47 -17.96
N THR A 223 -6.25 -4.69 -19.11
CA THR A 223 -6.09 -3.79 -20.27
C THR A 223 -6.76 -2.44 -20.01
N MET A 224 -7.93 -2.44 -19.36
CA MET A 224 -8.62 -1.21 -18.95
C MET A 224 -7.81 -0.40 -17.94
N ALA A 225 -7.16 -1.05 -16.96
CA ALA A 225 -6.27 -0.40 -16.01
C ALA A 225 -4.97 0.14 -16.64
N SER A 226 -4.70 -0.22 -17.91
CA SER A 226 -3.54 0.25 -18.68
C SER A 226 -3.89 1.38 -19.67
N ALA A 227 -5.08 1.99 -19.54
CA ALA A 227 -5.57 3.05 -20.41
C ALA A 227 -6.16 4.23 -19.62
N GLU A 228 -6.17 5.41 -20.23
CA GLU A 228 -6.77 6.62 -19.65
C GLU A 228 -8.31 6.54 -19.62
N PHE A 229 -8.92 7.27 -18.70
CA PHE A 229 -10.37 7.46 -18.66
C PHE A 229 -10.84 8.57 -19.61
N ASP A 230 -12.07 8.39 -20.10
CA ASP A 230 -12.80 9.29 -20.98
C ASP A 230 -14.29 9.42 -20.56
N GLU A 231 -15.06 10.23 -21.27
CA GLU A 231 -16.49 10.46 -21.02
C GLU A 231 -17.36 9.19 -21.07
N LYS A 232 -16.86 8.08 -21.64
CA LYS A 232 -17.59 6.81 -21.77
C LYS A 232 -17.20 5.78 -20.71
N SER A 233 -16.31 6.13 -19.78
CA SER A 233 -15.78 5.19 -18.80
C SER A 233 -16.84 4.65 -17.83
N ASP A 234 -17.93 5.38 -17.60
CA ASP A 234 -19.09 4.91 -16.82
C ASP A 234 -19.79 3.71 -17.47
N GLU A 235 -19.72 3.55 -18.80
CA GLU A 235 -20.27 2.40 -19.53
C GLU A 235 -19.54 1.08 -19.18
N LYS A 236 -18.35 1.18 -18.58
CA LYS A 236 -17.54 0.02 -18.14
C LYS A 236 -17.94 -0.49 -16.76
N ARG A 237 -18.87 0.15 -16.04
CA ARG A 237 -19.31 -0.32 -14.70
C ARG A 237 -19.65 -1.81 -14.60
N PRO A 238 -20.30 -2.46 -15.58
CA PRO A 238 -20.59 -3.90 -15.52
C PRO A 238 -19.35 -4.80 -15.53
N THR A 239 -18.17 -4.29 -15.88
CA THR A 239 -16.92 -5.06 -15.88
C THR A 239 -16.25 -5.09 -14.50
N VAL A 240 -16.70 -4.24 -13.55
CA VAL A 240 -16.18 -4.25 -12.17
C VAL A 240 -16.68 -5.50 -11.46
N GLN A 241 -15.73 -6.27 -10.97
CA GLN A 241 -15.96 -7.58 -10.35
C GLN A 241 -16.61 -7.41 -8.99
N VAL A 242 -17.37 -8.43 -8.57
CA VAL A 242 -17.94 -8.51 -7.22
C VAL A 242 -17.15 -9.55 -6.44
N GLY A 243 -16.60 -9.16 -5.30
CA GLY A 243 -15.88 -10.07 -4.40
C GLY A 243 -16.83 -10.76 -3.42
N ASP A 244 -16.49 -11.98 -3.01
CA ASP A 244 -17.18 -12.76 -1.99
C ASP A 244 -16.25 -13.04 -0.79
N PRO A 245 -16.23 -12.17 0.23
CA PRO A 245 -15.33 -12.33 1.37
C PRO A 245 -15.63 -13.57 2.22
N PHE A 246 -16.84 -14.14 2.14
CA PHE A 246 -17.17 -15.36 2.85
C PHE A 246 -16.50 -16.57 2.20
N THR A 247 -16.52 -16.63 0.87
CA THR A 247 -15.79 -17.66 0.12
C THR A 247 -14.27 -17.48 0.28
N GLU A 248 -13.77 -16.24 0.26
CA GLU A 248 -12.35 -15.96 0.52
C GLU A 248 -11.91 -16.45 1.91
N LYS A 249 -12.75 -16.28 2.94
CA LYS A 249 -12.45 -16.82 4.28
C LYS A 249 -12.31 -18.34 4.26
N LEU A 250 -13.22 -19.04 3.58
CA LEU A 250 -13.14 -20.49 3.44
C LEU A 250 -11.87 -20.90 2.68
N LEU A 251 -11.51 -20.15 1.64
CA LEU A 251 -10.33 -20.36 0.81
C LEU A 251 -9.03 -20.18 1.63
N ILE A 252 -8.94 -19.13 2.44
CA ILE A 252 -7.83 -18.89 3.37
C ILE A 252 -7.64 -20.11 4.28
N GLU A 253 -8.69 -20.57 4.96
CA GLU A 253 -8.56 -21.68 5.90
C GLU A 253 -8.25 -23.01 5.21
N ALA A 254 -8.83 -23.26 4.03
CA ALA A 254 -8.53 -24.46 3.24
C ALA A 254 -7.08 -24.50 2.75
N CYS A 255 -6.58 -23.37 2.24
CA CYS A 255 -5.20 -23.24 1.78
C CYS A 255 -4.21 -23.40 2.94
N LEU A 256 -4.44 -22.74 4.08
CA LEU A 256 -3.57 -22.85 5.25
C LEU A 256 -3.60 -24.28 5.86
N GLU A 257 -4.75 -24.95 5.84
CA GLU A 257 -4.84 -26.37 6.25
C GLU A 257 -4.06 -27.28 5.29
N LEU A 258 -4.14 -27.04 3.98
CA LEU A 258 -3.36 -27.79 2.99
C LEU A 258 -1.86 -27.54 3.12
N MET A 259 -1.44 -26.29 3.35
CA MET A 259 -0.05 -25.87 3.55
C MET A 259 0.57 -26.46 4.83
N ALA A 260 -0.24 -26.81 5.82
CA ALA A 260 0.22 -27.54 6.99
C ALA A 260 0.60 -29.01 6.65
N THR A 261 0.19 -29.52 5.48
CA THR A 261 0.57 -30.84 4.96
C THR A 261 1.81 -30.77 4.06
N ASP A 262 2.11 -31.86 3.36
CA ASP A 262 3.21 -31.96 2.38
C ASP A 262 2.66 -32.22 0.97
N SER A 263 1.49 -31.63 0.65
CA SER A 263 0.74 -31.92 -0.58
C SER A 263 1.07 -30.99 -1.75
N ILE A 264 1.55 -29.77 -1.47
CA ILE A 264 1.72 -28.69 -2.45
C ILE A 264 3.15 -28.74 -3.02
N ILE A 265 3.26 -28.66 -4.34
CA ILE A 265 4.52 -28.42 -5.06
C ILE A 265 4.64 -26.94 -5.42
N ALA A 266 3.55 -26.37 -5.92
CA ALA A 266 3.43 -24.95 -6.26
C ALA A 266 1.99 -24.50 -6.04
N ILE A 267 1.83 -23.21 -5.74
CA ILE A 267 0.54 -22.54 -5.56
C ILE A 267 0.64 -21.14 -6.14
N GLN A 268 -0.43 -20.67 -6.77
CA GLN A 268 -0.53 -19.33 -7.32
C GLN A 268 -1.96 -18.83 -7.16
N ASP A 269 -2.13 -17.56 -6.81
CA ASP A 269 -3.43 -16.91 -6.85
C ASP A 269 -3.86 -16.64 -8.31
N MET A 270 -5.16 -16.41 -8.50
CA MET A 270 -5.73 -16.06 -9.80
C MET A 270 -6.34 -14.66 -9.73
N GLY A 271 -5.49 -13.64 -9.91
CA GLY A 271 -5.87 -12.23 -10.01
C GLY A 271 -6.06 -11.75 -11.45
N ALA A 272 -5.35 -10.67 -11.79
CA ALA A 272 -5.34 -10.09 -13.14
C ALA A 272 -4.94 -11.14 -14.19
N ALA A 273 -5.65 -11.19 -15.32
CA ALA A 273 -5.52 -12.22 -16.36
C ALA A 273 -5.87 -13.68 -15.93
N GLY A 274 -6.33 -13.92 -14.69
CA GLY A 274 -6.90 -15.19 -14.25
C GLY A 274 -6.04 -16.42 -14.55
N LEU A 275 -6.60 -17.41 -15.24
CA LEU A 275 -5.88 -18.64 -15.61
C LEU A 275 -4.64 -18.34 -16.46
N THR A 276 -4.66 -17.28 -17.28
CA THR A 276 -3.55 -16.95 -18.18
C THR A 276 -2.27 -16.63 -17.42
N SER A 277 -2.30 -15.66 -16.51
CA SER A 277 -1.13 -15.27 -15.71
C SER A 277 -0.71 -16.42 -14.80
N SER A 278 -1.63 -16.99 -14.02
CA SER A 278 -1.29 -18.00 -13.02
C SER A 278 -0.63 -19.24 -13.63
N THR A 279 -1.13 -19.72 -14.77
CA THR A 279 -0.57 -20.90 -15.45
C THR A 279 0.77 -20.60 -16.11
N SER A 280 0.90 -19.43 -16.74
CA SER A 280 2.11 -19.07 -17.47
C SER A 280 3.28 -18.77 -16.54
N GLU A 281 3.06 -18.03 -15.46
CA GLU A 281 4.07 -17.71 -14.46
C GLU A 281 4.55 -18.97 -13.73
N MET A 282 3.60 -19.81 -13.32
CA MET A 282 3.89 -21.07 -12.64
C MET A 282 4.73 -22.01 -13.52
N ALA A 283 4.41 -22.11 -14.80
CA ALA A 283 5.15 -22.92 -15.77
C ALA A 283 6.54 -22.34 -16.06
N ASP A 284 6.65 -21.02 -16.26
CA ASP A 284 7.91 -20.34 -16.61
C ASP A 284 8.94 -20.46 -15.48
N LYS A 285 8.54 -20.11 -14.25
CA LYS A 285 9.40 -20.26 -13.05
C LYS A 285 9.81 -21.71 -12.81
N GLY A 286 8.94 -22.64 -13.20
CA GLY A 286 9.15 -24.08 -13.09
C GLY A 286 10.06 -24.69 -14.17
N GLY A 287 10.22 -24.01 -15.30
CA GLY A 287 10.89 -24.54 -16.49
C GLY A 287 10.14 -25.70 -17.15
N VAL A 288 8.81 -25.74 -17.00
CA VAL A 288 7.93 -26.81 -17.51
C VAL A 288 6.91 -26.27 -18.52
N GLY A 289 6.24 -27.16 -19.25
CA GLY A 289 5.01 -26.83 -19.98
C GLY A 289 3.78 -27.14 -19.12
N ILE A 290 2.60 -26.70 -19.58
CA ILE A 290 1.30 -27.00 -18.96
C ILE A 290 0.29 -27.31 -20.07
N GLU A 291 -0.47 -28.39 -19.89
CA GLU A 291 -1.64 -28.68 -20.70
C GLU A 291 -2.91 -28.56 -19.85
N LEU A 292 -3.88 -27.75 -20.30
CA LEU A 292 -5.17 -27.58 -19.64
C LEU A 292 -6.31 -28.06 -20.52
N ASP A 293 -7.32 -28.65 -19.89
CA ASP A 293 -8.62 -28.95 -20.48
C ASP A 293 -9.69 -28.05 -19.83
N LEU A 294 -10.15 -27.06 -20.58
CA LEU A 294 -11.13 -26.08 -20.12
C LEU A 294 -12.52 -26.69 -19.92
N ASP A 295 -12.80 -27.88 -20.47
CA ASP A 295 -14.05 -28.60 -20.19
C ASP A 295 -14.14 -29.06 -18.73
N LEU A 296 -13.01 -29.08 -18.01
CA LEU A 296 -12.92 -29.45 -16.59
C LEU A 296 -12.95 -28.25 -15.64
N VAL A 297 -12.84 -27.01 -16.16
CA VAL A 297 -12.85 -25.80 -15.34
C VAL A 297 -14.25 -25.58 -14.75
N PRO A 298 -14.38 -25.40 -13.41
CA PRO A 298 -15.66 -25.06 -12.79
C PRO A 298 -16.21 -23.74 -13.31
N GLN A 299 -17.42 -23.77 -13.89
CA GLN A 299 -18.06 -22.60 -14.53
C GLN A 299 -19.36 -22.22 -13.82
N ARG A 300 -19.61 -20.92 -13.65
CA ARG A 300 -20.89 -20.37 -13.18
C ARG A 300 -21.85 -20.09 -14.35
N GLU A 301 -21.32 -19.84 -15.53
CA GLU A 301 -22.09 -19.49 -16.73
C GLU A 301 -21.95 -20.56 -17.82
N THR A 302 -23.04 -20.84 -18.53
CA THR A 302 -23.01 -21.81 -19.63
C THR A 302 -22.45 -21.18 -20.90
N GLY A 303 -21.79 -22.01 -21.72
CA GLY A 303 -21.37 -21.61 -23.07
C GLY A 303 -20.21 -20.61 -23.09
N MET A 304 -19.39 -20.57 -22.04
CA MET A 304 -18.17 -19.78 -22.06
C MET A 304 -17.21 -20.30 -23.14
N THR A 305 -16.52 -19.38 -23.79
CA THR A 305 -15.46 -19.65 -24.77
C THR A 305 -14.12 -19.86 -24.06
N ALA A 306 -13.15 -20.45 -24.76
CA ALA A 306 -11.79 -20.58 -24.22
C ALA A 306 -11.16 -19.22 -23.89
N TYR A 307 -11.41 -18.23 -24.76
CA TYR A 307 -11.03 -16.83 -24.55
C TYR A 307 -11.58 -16.28 -23.22
N GLU A 308 -12.89 -16.42 -22.99
CA GLU A 308 -13.54 -15.90 -21.78
C GLU A 308 -13.05 -16.62 -20.51
N MET A 309 -12.84 -17.94 -20.56
CA MET A 309 -12.35 -18.69 -19.40
C MET A 309 -10.89 -18.36 -19.05
N MET A 310 -10.03 -18.22 -20.05
CA MET A 310 -8.61 -17.92 -19.84
C MET A 310 -8.38 -16.50 -19.31
N LEU A 311 -9.22 -15.54 -19.70
CA LEU A 311 -9.07 -14.12 -19.35
C LEU A 311 -10.03 -13.65 -18.26
N SER A 312 -10.88 -14.54 -17.75
CA SER A 312 -11.78 -14.22 -16.64
C SER A 312 -10.98 -13.90 -15.39
N GLU A 313 -11.33 -12.79 -14.75
CA GLU A 313 -10.78 -12.32 -13.49
C GLU A 313 -11.77 -12.53 -12.34
N SER A 314 -12.62 -13.57 -12.42
CA SER A 314 -13.47 -13.99 -11.29
C SER A 314 -12.64 -14.12 -10.00
N GLN A 315 -13.20 -13.67 -8.89
CA GLN A 315 -12.50 -13.57 -7.61
C GLN A 315 -12.48 -14.91 -6.85
N GLU A 316 -11.71 -14.97 -5.76
CA GLU A 316 -11.61 -16.12 -4.83
C GLU A 316 -11.21 -17.45 -5.52
N ARG A 317 -10.17 -17.43 -6.36
CA ARG A 317 -9.67 -18.62 -7.08
C ARG A 317 -8.16 -18.80 -6.89
N MET A 318 -7.73 -20.05 -6.87
CA MET A 318 -6.32 -20.44 -6.79
C MET A 318 -6.00 -21.56 -7.78
N LEU A 319 -4.75 -21.60 -8.21
CA LEU A 319 -4.16 -22.66 -9.01
C LEU A 319 -3.06 -23.36 -8.22
N MET A 320 -3.02 -24.70 -8.27
CA MET A 320 -2.07 -25.50 -7.51
C MET A 320 -1.47 -26.63 -8.35
N ILE A 321 -0.20 -26.93 -8.11
CA ILE A 321 0.41 -28.21 -8.49
C ILE A 321 0.52 -29.07 -7.25
N LEU A 322 -0.10 -30.24 -7.27
CA LEU A 322 -0.11 -31.16 -6.14
C LEU A 322 0.81 -32.36 -6.39
N LYS A 323 1.28 -32.95 -5.29
CA LYS A 323 1.85 -34.31 -5.33
C LYS A 323 0.74 -35.30 -5.71
N PRO A 324 0.91 -36.13 -6.76
CA PRO A 324 -0.16 -37.01 -7.24
C PRO A 324 -0.75 -37.92 -6.15
N GLU A 325 0.08 -38.43 -5.26
CA GLU A 325 -0.32 -39.29 -4.14
C GLU A 325 -1.11 -38.57 -3.04
N ARG A 326 -1.16 -37.23 -3.07
CA ARG A 326 -1.86 -36.39 -2.08
C ARG A 326 -3.12 -35.72 -2.64
N GLU A 327 -3.48 -35.97 -3.89
CA GLU A 327 -4.67 -35.37 -4.53
C GLU A 327 -5.96 -35.65 -3.74
N ALA A 328 -6.14 -36.88 -3.27
CA ALA A 328 -7.31 -37.28 -2.50
C ALA A 328 -7.41 -36.54 -1.15
N ASP A 329 -6.27 -36.33 -0.48
CA ASP A 329 -6.19 -35.57 0.77
C ASP A 329 -6.57 -34.10 0.52
N ALA A 330 -6.00 -33.50 -0.53
CA ALA A 330 -6.29 -32.11 -0.89
C ALA A 330 -7.77 -31.92 -1.22
N LYS A 331 -8.34 -32.80 -2.04
CA LYS A 331 -9.76 -32.79 -2.39
C LYS A 331 -10.66 -32.89 -1.15
N ALA A 332 -10.29 -33.73 -0.18
CA ALA A 332 -11.02 -33.85 1.08
C ALA A 332 -10.99 -32.56 1.91
N ILE A 333 -9.85 -31.85 1.94
CA ILE A 333 -9.72 -30.55 2.61
C ILE A 333 -10.62 -29.50 1.96
N PHE A 334 -10.56 -29.31 0.65
CA PHE A 334 -11.42 -28.31 -0.02
C PHE A 334 -12.92 -28.66 0.09
N ALA A 335 -13.27 -29.94 -0.01
CA ALA A 335 -14.65 -30.39 0.20
C ALA A 335 -15.16 -30.13 1.64
N LYS A 336 -14.30 -30.30 2.65
CA LYS A 336 -14.61 -29.97 4.06
C LYS A 336 -14.96 -28.48 4.21
N TRP A 337 -14.25 -27.61 3.51
CA TRP A 337 -14.49 -26.16 3.52
C TRP A 337 -15.56 -25.70 2.52
N GLY A 338 -16.19 -26.62 1.77
CA GLY A 338 -17.27 -26.30 0.83
C GLY A 338 -16.81 -25.63 -0.46
N LEU A 339 -15.54 -25.80 -0.86
CA LEU A 339 -14.95 -25.19 -2.04
C LEU A 339 -14.88 -26.18 -3.21
N ASP A 340 -15.02 -25.68 -4.44
CA ASP A 340 -14.83 -26.50 -5.64
C ASP A 340 -13.37 -26.94 -5.77
N PHE A 341 -13.16 -28.14 -6.30
CA PHE A 341 -11.86 -28.75 -6.57
C PHE A 341 -11.92 -29.49 -7.90
N ALA A 342 -11.07 -29.10 -8.84
CA ALA A 342 -11.01 -29.73 -10.16
C ALA A 342 -9.56 -29.89 -10.62
N VAL A 343 -9.18 -31.11 -11.02
CA VAL A 343 -7.95 -31.32 -11.79
C VAL A 343 -8.27 -30.90 -13.23
N ILE A 344 -7.68 -29.79 -13.66
CA ILE A 344 -7.98 -29.17 -14.97
C ILE A 344 -6.87 -29.39 -15.99
N GLY A 345 -5.79 -30.08 -15.61
CA GLY A 345 -4.64 -30.24 -16.49
C GLY A 345 -3.47 -30.95 -15.84
N HIS A 346 -2.33 -30.91 -16.51
CA HIS A 346 -1.07 -31.46 -16.00
C HIS A 346 0.15 -30.70 -16.52
N THR A 347 1.25 -30.77 -15.77
CA THR A 347 2.56 -30.25 -16.23
C THR A 347 3.16 -31.15 -17.30
N THR A 348 3.91 -30.58 -18.24
CA THR A 348 4.53 -31.29 -19.37
C THR A 348 6.02 -30.93 -19.49
N ASP A 349 6.77 -31.72 -20.25
CA ASP A 349 8.18 -31.46 -20.57
C ASP A 349 8.37 -30.63 -21.86
N THR A 350 7.27 -30.19 -22.47
CA THR A 350 7.29 -29.53 -23.78
C THR A 350 7.70 -28.05 -23.71
N GLN A 351 7.63 -27.44 -22.52
CA GLN A 351 7.73 -25.98 -22.32
C GLN A 351 6.69 -25.19 -23.13
N ARG A 352 5.55 -25.83 -23.43
CA ARG A 352 4.40 -25.22 -24.10
C ARG A 352 3.21 -25.18 -23.17
N MET A 353 2.41 -24.13 -23.32
CA MET A 353 1.11 -23.96 -22.72
C MET A 353 0.07 -24.35 -23.77
N ILE A 354 -0.52 -25.53 -23.60
CA ILE A 354 -1.51 -26.10 -24.51
C ILE A 354 -2.88 -25.99 -23.85
N ILE A 355 -3.79 -25.25 -24.46
CA ILE A 355 -5.14 -25.04 -23.95
C ILE A 355 -6.13 -25.79 -24.85
N LYS A 356 -6.86 -26.74 -24.28
CA LYS A 356 -7.88 -27.52 -24.98
C LYS A 356 -9.28 -27.13 -24.51
N HIS A 357 -10.24 -27.15 -25.42
CA HIS A 357 -11.65 -26.94 -25.12
C HIS A 357 -12.50 -27.63 -26.18
N LYS A 358 -13.47 -28.45 -25.77
CA LYS A 358 -14.39 -29.19 -26.65
C LYS A 358 -13.67 -30.01 -27.73
N GLY A 359 -12.51 -30.57 -27.38
CA GLY A 359 -11.67 -31.37 -28.27
C GLY A 359 -10.80 -30.58 -29.27
N TYR A 360 -10.77 -29.25 -29.20
CA TYR A 360 -9.91 -28.39 -30.04
C TYR A 360 -8.76 -27.81 -29.22
N VAL A 361 -7.61 -27.57 -29.86
CA VAL A 361 -6.51 -26.78 -29.27
C VAL A 361 -6.77 -25.32 -29.58
N GLU A 362 -7.11 -24.55 -28.55
CA GLU A 362 -7.49 -23.13 -28.63
C GLU A 362 -6.27 -22.22 -28.52
N ALA A 363 -5.24 -22.65 -27.79
CA ALA A 363 -3.97 -21.97 -27.65
C ALA A 363 -2.83 -22.98 -27.57
N ASP A 364 -1.72 -22.69 -28.24
CA ASP A 364 -0.48 -23.45 -28.18
C ASP A 364 0.73 -22.51 -28.16
N LEU A 365 1.12 -22.13 -26.96
CA LEU A 365 2.02 -21.02 -26.71
C LEU A 365 3.34 -21.48 -26.08
N PRO A 366 4.50 -21.03 -26.56
CA PRO A 366 5.77 -21.25 -25.87
C PRO A 366 5.79 -20.50 -24.52
N VAL A 367 5.96 -21.22 -23.41
CA VAL A 367 5.95 -20.65 -22.05
C VAL A 367 7.10 -19.63 -21.84
N PRO A 368 8.37 -19.93 -22.17
CA PRO A 368 9.49 -19.07 -21.78
C PRO A 368 9.45 -17.65 -22.35
N VAL A 369 8.69 -17.45 -23.42
CA VAL A 369 8.61 -16.18 -24.14
C VAL A 369 7.35 -15.39 -23.81
N LEU A 370 6.35 -15.98 -23.12
CA LEU A 370 5.07 -15.32 -22.87
C LEU A 370 5.23 -14.06 -22.01
N ALA A 371 5.82 -14.21 -20.82
CA ALA A 371 6.09 -13.11 -19.89
C ALA A 371 7.40 -12.37 -20.24
N ASN A 372 8.46 -13.10 -20.58
CA ASN A 372 9.80 -12.52 -20.76
C ASN A 372 9.99 -11.73 -22.06
N SER A 373 9.10 -11.91 -23.04
CA SER A 373 9.18 -11.17 -24.32
C SER A 373 8.32 -9.91 -24.37
N ALA A 374 7.64 -9.55 -23.27
CA ALA A 374 7.01 -8.23 -23.21
C ALA A 374 8.08 -7.13 -23.44
N PRO A 375 7.79 -6.10 -24.24
CA PRO A 375 8.71 -4.98 -24.44
C PRO A 375 9.21 -4.40 -23.10
N MET A 376 10.42 -3.86 -23.11
CA MET A 376 10.94 -3.06 -21.99
C MET A 376 11.36 -1.73 -22.58
N TYR A 377 10.58 -0.70 -22.31
CA TYR A 377 10.77 0.61 -22.89
C TYR A 377 11.64 1.48 -21.97
N GLU A 378 12.68 2.08 -22.54
CA GLU A 378 13.32 3.26 -21.99
C GLU A 378 12.60 4.49 -22.55
N ARG A 379 11.47 4.83 -21.91
CA ARG A 379 10.63 5.94 -22.35
C ARG A 379 11.43 7.26 -22.26
N PRO A 380 11.32 8.16 -23.25
CA PRO A 380 11.90 9.50 -23.14
C PRO A 380 11.37 10.21 -21.90
N TYR A 381 12.23 10.96 -21.20
CA TYR A 381 11.83 11.72 -20.03
C TYR A 381 12.55 13.07 -19.93
N THR A 382 11.95 14.01 -19.22
CA THR A 382 12.54 15.30 -18.90
C THR A 382 12.87 15.34 -17.41
N GLU A 383 14.09 15.73 -17.05
CA GLU A 383 14.49 15.84 -15.65
C GLU A 383 13.63 16.89 -14.90
N PRO A 384 13.02 16.56 -13.75
CA PRO A 384 12.24 17.52 -12.97
C PRO A 384 13.09 18.72 -12.54
N LYS A 385 12.51 19.91 -12.61
CA LYS A 385 13.19 21.12 -12.18
C LYS A 385 13.14 21.24 -10.66
N LYS A 386 14.31 21.34 -10.01
CA LYS A 386 14.37 21.58 -8.56
C LYS A 386 13.76 22.96 -8.22
N PRO A 387 12.75 23.01 -7.33
CA PRO A 387 12.12 24.26 -6.91
C PRO A 387 13.03 25.08 -5.99
N ALA A 388 12.77 26.39 -5.90
CA ALA A 388 13.48 27.27 -4.97
C ALA A 388 12.95 27.09 -3.54
N LYS A 389 13.81 27.28 -2.54
CA LYS A 389 13.39 27.32 -1.13
C LYS A 389 12.60 28.61 -0.85
N ILE A 390 11.57 28.50 -0.01
CA ILE A 390 10.87 29.64 0.57
C ILE A 390 11.46 29.89 1.96
N LEU A 391 11.88 31.13 2.22
CA LEU A 391 12.37 31.50 3.53
C LEU A 391 11.18 31.65 4.51
N PRO A 392 11.30 31.21 5.77
CA PRO A 392 10.18 31.24 6.70
C PRO A 392 9.61 32.65 6.95
N GLU A 393 10.46 33.67 6.90
CA GLU A 393 10.06 35.08 7.02
C GLU A 393 9.21 35.61 5.86
N TRP A 394 9.15 34.90 4.72
CA TRP A 394 8.31 35.28 3.58
C TRP A 394 6.87 34.79 3.71
N VAL A 395 6.62 33.81 4.58
CA VAL A 395 5.27 33.33 4.86
C VAL A 395 4.65 34.22 5.95
N PRO A 396 3.49 34.85 5.71
CA PRO A 396 2.87 35.77 6.67
C PRO A 396 2.63 35.10 8.03
N ALA A 397 2.98 35.79 9.12
CA ALA A 397 2.68 35.32 10.47
C ALA A 397 1.16 35.37 10.75
N PRO A 398 0.61 34.47 11.58
CA PRO A 398 -0.81 34.44 11.88
C PRO A 398 -1.12 35.44 13.01
N ASN A 399 -2.40 35.77 13.18
CA ASN A 399 -2.84 36.58 14.32
C ASN A 399 -2.82 35.81 15.66
N SER A 400 -2.92 34.47 15.61
CA SER A 400 -2.85 33.57 16.76
C SER A 400 -2.36 32.19 16.30
N ILE A 401 -1.35 31.64 16.96
CA ILE A 401 -0.86 30.28 16.69
C ILE A 401 -1.92 29.26 17.08
N LEU A 402 -2.52 29.39 18.26
CA LEU A 402 -3.53 28.43 18.74
C LEU A 402 -4.84 28.51 17.94
N GLY A 403 -5.22 29.69 17.48
CA GLY A 403 -6.33 29.87 16.54
C GLY A 403 -6.08 29.17 15.21
N THR A 404 -4.91 29.38 14.60
CA THR A 404 -4.53 28.72 13.35
C THR A 404 -4.39 27.20 13.51
N LEU A 405 -3.87 26.70 14.64
CA LEU A 405 -3.84 25.27 14.95
C LEU A 405 -5.26 24.67 14.88
N LYS A 406 -6.22 25.30 15.54
CA LYS A 406 -7.62 24.83 15.53
C LYS A 406 -8.20 24.82 14.12
N GLU A 407 -7.94 25.86 13.33
CA GLU A 407 -8.42 25.95 11.94
C GLU A 407 -7.80 24.85 11.06
N LEU A 408 -6.48 24.66 11.15
CA LEU A 408 -5.76 23.60 10.43
C LEU A 408 -6.28 22.20 10.79
N MET A 409 -6.42 21.89 12.09
CA MET A 409 -6.92 20.59 12.56
C MET A 409 -8.41 20.37 12.24
N SER A 410 -9.17 21.43 11.95
CA SER A 410 -10.56 21.32 11.46
C SER A 410 -10.66 21.08 9.95
N GLY A 411 -9.56 21.28 9.23
CA GLY A 411 -9.48 21.11 7.78
C GLY A 411 -9.30 19.66 7.36
N HIS A 412 -9.62 19.37 6.09
CA HIS A 412 -9.55 18.02 5.53
C HIS A 412 -8.15 17.40 5.58
N HIS A 413 -7.08 18.21 5.55
CA HIS A 413 -5.71 17.71 5.65
C HIS A 413 -5.41 17.06 7.01
N LEU A 414 -5.83 17.68 8.13
CA LEU A 414 -5.44 17.24 9.49
C LEU A 414 -6.59 16.74 10.37
N ALA A 415 -7.82 16.76 9.87
CA ALA A 415 -8.97 16.23 10.61
C ALA A 415 -8.79 14.75 10.98
N SER A 416 -9.42 14.34 12.07
CA SER A 416 -9.39 12.95 12.52
C SER A 416 -9.90 12.00 11.43
N ARG A 417 -9.15 10.92 11.17
CA ARG A 417 -9.59 9.81 10.31
C ARG A 417 -10.49 8.80 11.04
N ARG A 418 -10.90 9.11 12.28
CA ARG A 418 -11.72 8.26 13.14
C ARG A 418 -12.98 7.71 12.48
N TRP A 419 -13.72 8.55 11.79
CA TRP A 419 -14.92 8.13 11.08
C TRP A 419 -14.64 6.98 10.09
N ILE A 420 -13.46 6.94 9.46
CA ILE A 420 -13.06 5.88 8.53
C ILE A 420 -12.77 4.59 9.29
N TRP A 421 -11.82 4.61 10.23
CA TRP A 421 -11.35 3.38 10.86
C TRP A 421 -12.30 2.78 11.90
N GLU A 422 -13.31 3.53 12.41
CA GLU A 422 -14.38 2.95 13.25
C GLU A 422 -15.32 2.03 12.47
N GLN A 423 -15.30 2.08 11.14
CA GLN A 423 -16.07 1.17 10.28
C GLN A 423 -15.33 -0.16 10.06
N TYR A 424 -14.03 -0.21 10.39
CA TYR A 424 -13.20 -1.39 10.27
C TYR A 424 -13.11 -2.12 11.61
N ASP A 425 -13.17 -3.44 11.57
CA ASP A 425 -12.64 -4.24 12.64
C ASP A 425 -11.12 -4.04 12.69
N HIS A 426 -10.62 -3.73 13.88
CA HIS A 426 -9.21 -3.52 14.16
C HIS A 426 -8.75 -4.34 15.37
N MET A 427 -9.52 -5.36 15.79
CA MET A 427 -9.30 -6.15 17.00
C MET A 427 -9.44 -7.65 16.82
N VAL A 428 -10.05 -8.12 15.72
CA VAL A 428 -10.22 -9.54 15.40
C VAL A 428 -8.87 -10.26 15.47
N MET A 429 -8.88 -11.52 15.91
CA MET A 429 -7.72 -12.32 16.36
C MET A 429 -7.13 -11.91 17.73
N GLY A 430 -7.42 -10.71 18.25
CA GLY A 430 -7.03 -10.29 19.60
C GLY A 430 -5.56 -9.91 19.77
N ASP A 431 -4.83 -9.73 18.67
CA ASP A 431 -3.40 -9.43 18.67
C ASP A 431 -3.04 -7.97 18.33
N THR A 432 -4.00 -7.14 17.96
CA THR A 432 -3.78 -5.69 17.81
C THR A 432 -3.46 -5.05 19.17
N VAL A 433 -2.22 -4.58 19.32
CA VAL A 433 -1.71 -3.91 20.52
C VAL A 433 -1.44 -2.42 20.29
N GLY A 434 -1.25 -1.99 19.04
CA GLY A 434 -1.26 -0.59 18.60
C GLY A 434 -2.42 -0.40 17.63
N ARG A 435 -3.41 0.40 18.03
CA ARG A 435 -4.65 0.64 17.28
C ARG A 435 -4.49 1.84 16.35
N PRO A 436 -5.38 2.03 15.35
CA PRO A 436 -5.38 3.24 14.51
C PRO A 436 -5.39 4.53 15.34
N GLY A 437 -4.78 5.59 14.81
CA GLY A 437 -4.74 6.92 15.42
C GLY A 437 -3.43 7.28 16.13
N GLY A 438 -2.34 6.54 15.90
CA GLY A 438 -0.96 6.95 16.20
C GLY A 438 -0.07 6.76 14.98
N ASP A 439 1.26 6.82 15.15
CA ASP A 439 2.22 6.77 14.04
C ASP A 439 2.16 5.46 13.24
N ALA A 440 1.90 4.32 13.90
CA ALA A 440 1.85 3.02 13.25
C ALA A 440 0.85 2.06 13.92
N GLY A 441 0.26 1.17 13.12
CA GLY A 441 -0.53 0.05 13.63
C GLY A 441 0.38 -1.07 14.12
N VAL A 442 0.03 -1.74 15.22
CA VAL A 442 0.88 -2.80 15.81
C VAL A 442 0.10 -4.05 16.15
N VAL A 443 0.56 -5.20 15.64
CA VAL A 443 0.01 -6.53 15.92
C VAL A 443 1.06 -7.45 16.53
N ARG A 444 0.71 -8.23 17.55
CA ARG A 444 1.62 -9.23 18.13
C ARG A 444 1.88 -10.37 17.15
N VAL A 445 3.09 -10.90 17.20
CA VAL A 445 3.39 -12.21 16.63
C VAL A 445 2.84 -13.25 17.61
N HIS A 446 1.73 -13.89 17.23
CA HIS A 446 0.92 -14.74 18.10
C HIS A 446 1.76 -15.76 18.88
N GLY A 447 1.51 -15.86 20.19
CA GLY A 447 2.24 -16.78 21.08
C GLY A 447 3.66 -16.35 21.45
N THR A 448 4.09 -15.14 21.08
CA THR A 448 5.42 -14.59 21.41
C THR A 448 5.31 -13.22 22.10
N GLN A 449 6.45 -12.66 22.53
CA GLN A 449 6.55 -11.26 22.97
C GLN A 449 6.88 -10.30 21.83
N LYS A 450 7.14 -10.80 20.61
CA LYS A 450 7.42 -9.95 19.45
C LYS A 450 6.14 -9.31 18.94
N ALA A 451 6.26 -8.14 18.33
CA ALA A 451 5.16 -7.51 17.60
C ALA A 451 5.67 -6.89 16.29
N LEU A 452 4.77 -6.75 15.32
CA LEU A 452 5.00 -6.06 14.06
C LEU A 452 4.34 -4.70 14.11
N ALA A 453 5.12 -3.66 13.83
CA ALA A 453 4.60 -2.34 13.51
C ALA A 453 4.49 -2.20 11.98
N VAL A 454 3.43 -1.54 11.52
CA VAL A 454 3.13 -1.33 10.10
C VAL A 454 2.75 0.15 9.93
N ALA A 455 3.25 0.80 8.88
CA ALA A 455 2.95 2.19 8.55
C ALA A 455 2.78 2.35 7.03
N CYS A 456 2.01 3.35 6.59
CA CYS A 456 1.88 3.71 5.18
C CYS A 456 1.93 5.22 5.03
N ASP A 457 2.83 5.75 4.19
CA ASP A 457 3.03 7.19 4.04
C ASP A 457 3.35 7.59 2.60
N VAL A 458 2.79 8.73 2.19
CA VAL A 458 3.34 9.61 1.13
C VAL A 458 2.69 10.99 1.20
N THR A 459 3.51 12.03 1.07
CA THR A 459 3.05 13.42 0.99
C THR A 459 3.00 13.91 -0.47
N PRO A 460 1.87 13.85 -1.20
CA PRO A 460 1.87 14.04 -2.65
C PRO A 460 2.25 15.46 -3.08
N ARG A 461 1.99 16.47 -2.23
CA ARG A 461 2.41 17.87 -2.48
C ARG A 461 3.93 18.01 -2.52
N TYR A 462 4.66 17.25 -1.70
CA TYR A 462 6.13 17.25 -1.74
C TYR A 462 6.63 16.58 -3.01
N VAL A 463 6.07 15.44 -3.38
CA VAL A 463 6.44 14.71 -4.61
C VAL A 463 6.11 15.54 -5.85
N THR A 464 5.00 16.28 -5.84
CA THR A 464 4.63 17.19 -6.93
C THR A 464 5.65 18.32 -7.09
N ALA A 465 6.15 18.86 -5.97
CA ALA A 465 7.12 19.95 -5.98
C ALA A 465 8.53 19.50 -6.37
N ASP A 466 9.00 18.38 -5.80
CA ASP A 466 10.28 17.73 -6.12
C ASP A 466 10.10 16.21 -5.96
N PRO A 467 9.93 15.45 -7.06
CA PRO A 467 9.64 14.02 -6.96
C PRO A 467 10.74 13.20 -6.28
N GLU A 468 12.00 13.61 -6.44
CA GLU A 468 13.13 12.92 -5.81
C GLU A 468 13.11 13.14 -4.30
N GLU A 469 13.03 14.39 -3.85
CA GLU A 469 13.05 14.72 -2.43
C GLU A 469 11.76 14.31 -1.70
N GLY A 470 10.60 14.49 -2.35
CA GLY A 470 9.31 14.08 -1.80
C GLY A 470 9.17 12.56 -1.64
N THR A 471 9.70 11.77 -2.58
CA THR A 471 9.67 10.30 -2.46
C THR A 471 10.67 9.81 -1.41
N LYS A 472 11.84 10.45 -1.33
CA LYS A 472 12.81 10.21 -0.26
C LYS A 472 12.17 10.47 1.11
N GLN A 473 11.42 11.56 1.23
CA GLN A 473 10.68 11.91 2.44
C GLN A 473 9.62 10.85 2.79
N ALA A 474 8.84 10.35 1.82
CA ALA A 474 7.84 9.30 2.08
C ALA A 474 8.46 8.02 2.65
N VAL A 475 9.61 7.57 2.13
CA VAL A 475 10.34 6.41 2.69
C VAL A 475 10.78 6.69 4.13
N VAL A 476 11.27 7.90 4.37
CA VAL A 476 11.80 8.30 5.67
C VAL A 476 10.69 8.46 6.71
N GLU A 477 9.53 8.99 6.34
CA GLU A 477 8.37 9.12 7.22
C GLU A 477 7.85 7.75 7.67
N THR A 478 7.70 6.78 6.75
CA THR A 478 7.36 5.40 7.17
C THR A 478 8.38 4.82 8.13
N TRP A 479 9.68 5.05 7.90
CA TRP A 479 10.74 4.62 8.80
C TRP A 479 10.63 5.33 10.17
N ARG A 480 10.27 6.61 10.17
CA ARG A 480 10.08 7.45 11.35
C ARG A 480 8.92 6.97 12.21
N ASN A 481 7.78 6.71 11.57
CA ASN A 481 6.56 6.21 12.19
C ASN A 481 6.76 4.85 12.86
N LEU A 482 7.40 3.89 12.19
CA LEU A 482 7.78 2.63 12.80
C LEU A 482 8.72 2.82 13.99
N THR A 483 9.69 3.72 13.85
CA THR A 483 10.68 4.02 14.89
C THR A 483 10.04 4.65 16.13
N ALA A 484 9.02 5.50 15.96
CA ALA A 484 8.28 6.14 17.06
C ALA A 484 7.60 5.11 17.98
N THR A 485 7.22 3.94 17.45
CA THR A 485 6.69 2.83 18.27
C THR A 485 7.76 2.00 18.99
N GLY A 486 9.03 2.18 18.64
CA GLY A 486 10.15 1.38 19.13
C GLY A 486 10.52 0.18 18.25
N ALA A 487 9.92 0.06 17.05
CA ALA A 487 10.21 -1.01 16.10
C ALA A 487 11.54 -0.79 15.37
N ASP A 488 12.27 -1.86 15.06
CA ASP A 488 13.35 -1.84 14.08
C ASP A 488 12.72 -1.95 12.67
N PRO A 489 12.79 -0.92 11.81
CA PRO A 489 12.30 -1.00 10.44
C PRO A 489 13.06 -2.09 9.66
N LEU A 490 12.36 -2.87 8.85
CA LEU A 490 12.94 -4.06 8.20
C LEU A 490 12.95 -3.99 6.68
N ALA A 491 11.82 -3.63 6.07
CA ALA A 491 11.66 -3.51 4.62
C ALA A 491 10.40 -2.73 4.26
N ILE A 492 10.32 -2.30 3.00
CA ILE A 492 9.15 -1.63 2.42
C ILE A 492 8.54 -2.42 1.26
N THR A 493 7.27 -2.10 1.02
CA THR A 493 6.57 -2.32 -0.23
C THR A 493 6.20 -0.97 -0.82
N ASP A 494 6.45 -0.74 -2.10
CA ASP A 494 6.09 0.51 -2.77
C ASP A 494 4.85 0.34 -3.65
N ASN A 495 4.02 1.38 -3.74
CA ASN A 495 2.90 1.41 -4.67
C ASN A 495 2.93 2.72 -5.46
N MET A 496 3.44 2.62 -6.69
CA MET A 496 3.81 3.75 -7.54
C MET A 496 2.62 4.18 -8.41
N ASN A 497 1.88 5.21 -8.00
CA ASN A 497 0.75 5.75 -8.76
C ASN A 497 1.15 7.00 -9.53
N PHE A 498 1.09 6.92 -10.87
CA PHE A 498 1.45 8.02 -11.77
C PHE A 498 0.46 8.12 -12.93
N ALA A 499 0.46 9.27 -13.59
CA ALA A 499 -0.29 9.55 -14.80
C ALA A 499 0.31 8.81 -16.03
N ASN A 500 0.03 9.27 -17.25
CA ASN A 500 0.49 8.59 -18.48
C ASN A 500 2.04 8.61 -18.63
N PRO A 501 2.72 7.45 -18.64
CA PRO A 501 4.18 7.33 -18.72
C PRO A 501 4.76 7.67 -20.11
N GLU A 502 3.93 7.82 -21.13
CA GLU A 502 4.37 8.21 -22.47
C GLU A 502 4.71 9.71 -22.54
N ARG A 503 4.25 10.50 -21.57
CA ARG A 503 4.55 11.92 -21.43
C ARG A 503 5.91 12.11 -20.75
N PRO A 504 6.90 12.77 -21.39
CA PRO A 504 8.26 12.87 -20.85
C PRO A 504 8.37 13.49 -19.45
N GLU A 505 7.49 14.43 -19.11
CA GLU A 505 7.43 15.05 -17.80
C GLU A 505 6.95 14.09 -16.71
N ILE A 506 5.98 13.21 -17.00
CA ILE A 506 5.45 12.22 -16.06
C ILE A 506 6.48 11.10 -15.83
N MET A 507 7.10 10.62 -16.91
CA MET A 507 8.22 9.67 -16.77
C MET A 507 9.38 10.31 -15.99
N GLY A 508 9.62 11.61 -16.15
CA GLY A 508 10.59 12.36 -15.37
C GLY A 508 10.32 12.32 -13.87
N GLN A 509 9.05 12.51 -13.47
CA GLN A 509 8.61 12.36 -12.09
C GLN A 509 8.84 10.94 -11.58
N PHE A 510 8.43 9.93 -12.35
CA PHE A 510 8.60 8.52 -11.99
C PHE A 510 10.07 8.15 -11.74
N VAL A 511 10.97 8.53 -12.67
CA VAL A 511 12.41 8.27 -12.57
C VAL A 511 13.02 8.94 -11.35
N ALA A 512 12.69 10.21 -11.11
CA ALA A 512 13.16 10.95 -9.94
C ALA A 512 12.65 10.32 -8.62
N SER A 513 11.39 9.89 -8.57
CA SER A 513 10.84 9.16 -7.42
C SER A 513 11.60 7.87 -7.11
N VAL A 514 11.89 7.06 -8.13
CA VAL A 514 12.68 5.82 -7.98
C VAL A 514 14.09 6.12 -7.45
N ARG A 515 14.73 7.21 -7.90
CA ARG A 515 16.06 7.62 -7.40
C ARG A 515 16.02 8.02 -5.93
N GLY A 516 15.07 8.88 -5.55
CA GLY A 516 14.90 9.33 -4.16
C GLY A 516 14.60 8.17 -3.21
N MET A 517 13.71 7.27 -3.61
CA MET A 517 13.42 6.03 -2.89
C MET A 517 14.66 5.17 -2.71
N GLY A 518 15.37 4.90 -3.81
CA GLY A 518 16.58 4.07 -3.77
C GLY A 518 17.67 4.65 -2.88
N GLU A 519 17.86 5.97 -2.87
CA GLU A 519 18.80 6.65 -1.96
C GLU A 519 18.43 6.41 -0.49
N ALA A 520 17.18 6.71 -0.11
CA ALA A 520 16.69 6.52 1.26
C ALA A 520 16.83 5.07 1.71
N CYS A 521 16.34 4.11 0.92
CA CYS A 521 16.37 2.69 1.26
C CYS A 521 17.80 2.16 1.50
N ARG A 522 18.79 2.64 0.74
CA ARG A 522 20.20 2.22 0.93
C ARG A 522 20.80 2.76 2.23
N VAL A 523 20.51 4.01 2.58
CA VAL A 523 21.07 4.63 3.81
C VAL A 523 20.38 4.10 5.06
N LEU A 524 19.07 3.87 4.99
CA LEU A 524 18.26 3.39 6.12
C LEU A 524 18.32 1.88 6.35
N ASP A 525 18.95 1.12 5.44
CA ASP A 525 18.91 -0.35 5.39
C ASP A 525 17.47 -0.87 5.38
N TYR A 526 16.69 -0.34 4.43
CA TYR A 526 15.24 -0.50 4.36
C TYR A 526 14.81 -0.93 2.94
N PRO A 527 15.17 -2.17 2.52
CA PRO A 527 15.03 -2.62 1.14
C PRO A 527 13.57 -2.76 0.68
N VAL A 528 13.38 -2.65 -0.63
CA VAL A 528 12.09 -2.88 -1.30
C VAL A 528 11.91 -4.37 -1.55
N VAL A 529 10.97 -5.02 -0.88
CA VAL A 529 10.75 -6.48 -0.99
C VAL A 529 9.58 -6.86 -1.89
N SER A 530 8.67 -5.94 -2.14
CA SER A 530 7.52 -6.10 -3.03
C SER A 530 7.02 -4.74 -3.48
N GLY A 531 6.07 -4.71 -4.39
CA GLY A 531 5.40 -3.47 -4.77
C GLY A 531 4.37 -3.64 -5.87
N ASN A 532 3.83 -2.51 -6.30
CA ASN A 532 2.88 -2.39 -7.41
C ASN A 532 3.13 -1.08 -8.15
N VAL A 533 2.80 -1.03 -9.44
CA VAL A 533 2.84 0.19 -10.24
C VAL A 533 1.50 0.38 -10.93
N SER A 534 0.87 1.52 -10.66
CA SER A 534 -0.33 1.99 -11.34
C SER A 534 0.03 3.20 -12.20
N LEU A 535 0.04 3.01 -13.52
CA LEU A 535 0.26 4.08 -14.50
C LEU A 535 -1.08 4.47 -15.15
N TYR A 536 -1.08 5.54 -15.97
CA TYR A 536 -2.29 6.00 -16.66
C TYR A 536 -3.43 6.44 -15.72
N ASN A 537 -3.09 6.90 -14.51
CA ASN A 537 -4.04 7.56 -13.60
C ASN A 537 -4.32 9.00 -14.08
N GLU A 538 -5.06 9.11 -15.17
CA GLU A 538 -5.34 10.35 -15.88
C GLU A 538 -6.71 10.24 -16.56
N THR A 539 -7.45 11.35 -16.55
CA THR A 539 -8.75 11.48 -17.23
C THR A 539 -8.71 12.74 -18.09
N ASN A 540 -9.04 12.61 -19.38
CA ASN A 540 -9.10 13.75 -20.32
C ASN A 540 -7.84 14.65 -20.32
N GLY A 541 -6.63 14.06 -20.21
CA GLY A 541 -5.38 14.82 -20.23
C GLY A 541 -4.93 15.38 -18.85
N VAL A 542 -5.72 15.17 -17.80
CA VAL A 542 -5.45 15.65 -16.44
C VAL A 542 -5.06 14.47 -15.54
N GLY A 543 -3.75 14.37 -15.28
CA GLY A 543 -3.18 13.34 -14.42
C GLY A 543 -3.25 13.67 -12.93
N ILE A 544 -3.23 12.63 -12.10
CA ILE A 544 -3.07 12.77 -10.65
C ILE A 544 -1.72 13.41 -10.27
N PRO A 545 -1.59 13.97 -9.06
CA PRO A 545 -0.30 14.20 -8.43
C PRO A 545 0.52 12.88 -8.34
N PRO A 546 1.85 12.91 -8.58
CA PRO A 546 2.68 11.72 -8.43
C PRO A 546 2.62 11.20 -6.99
N THR A 547 2.25 9.93 -6.81
CA THR A 547 1.93 9.35 -5.50
C THR A 547 2.58 7.97 -5.31
N PRO A 548 3.90 7.93 -5.07
CA PRO A 548 4.62 6.72 -4.67
C PRO A 548 4.36 6.40 -3.19
N ALA A 549 3.25 5.73 -2.90
CA ALA A 549 2.88 5.35 -1.53
C ALA A 549 3.81 4.26 -1.01
N ILE A 550 4.34 4.44 0.21
CA ILE A 550 5.28 3.49 0.82
C ILE A 550 4.58 2.77 1.97
N GLY A 551 4.62 1.44 1.97
CA GLY A 551 4.17 0.60 3.08
C GLY A 551 5.36 -0.02 3.80
N GLY A 552 5.47 0.22 5.09
CA GLY A 552 6.61 -0.18 5.91
C GLY A 552 6.28 -1.25 6.94
N VAL A 553 7.21 -2.18 7.19
CA VAL A 553 7.11 -3.14 8.30
C VAL A 553 8.34 -3.07 9.20
N GLY A 554 8.10 -3.04 10.51
CA GLY A 554 9.12 -3.04 11.56
C GLY A 554 8.88 -4.10 12.64
N LEU A 555 9.94 -4.61 13.23
CA LEU A 555 9.88 -5.56 14.36
C LEU A 555 10.05 -4.84 15.69
N ILE A 556 9.11 -5.03 16.59
CA ILE A 556 9.24 -4.72 18.02
C ILE A 556 9.67 -6.01 18.73
N PRO A 557 10.90 -6.11 19.25
CA PRO A 557 11.38 -7.34 19.89
C PRO A 557 10.61 -7.74 21.15
N ASP A 558 10.08 -6.75 21.88
CA ASP A 558 9.30 -6.94 23.11
C ASP A 558 8.12 -5.96 23.13
N SER A 559 6.90 -6.46 22.93
CA SER A 559 5.67 -5.69 22.88
C SER A 559 5.35 -4.96 24.20
N SER A 560 5.99 -5.35 25.32
CA SER A 560 5.86 -4.60 26.58
C SER A 560 6.61 -3.27 26.59
N LYS A 561 7.47 -3.04 25.60
CA LYS A 561 8.27 -1.81 25.40
C LYS A 561 7.73 -0.93 24.29
N LEU A 562 6.49 -1.14 23.86
CA LEU A 562 5.83 -0.29 22.86
C LEU A 562 5.65 1.13 23.39
N ALA A 563 5.99 2.13 22.55
CA ALA A 563 5.57 3.51 22.76
C ALA A 563 4.32 3.83 21.92
N ASP A 564 3.53 4.79 22.40
CA ASP A 564 2.39 5.35 21.68
C ASP A 564 2.39 6.89 21.86
N ILE A 565 1.54 7.60 21.13
CA ILE A 565 1.47 9.07 21.16
C ILE A 565 0.82 9.64 22.43
N ARG A 566 0.15 8.81 23.25
CA ARG A 566 -0.70 9.31 24.34
C ARG A 566 0.16 9.82 25.49
N LEU A 567 -0.04 11.08 25.86
CA LEU A 567 0.56 11.66 27.06
C LEU A 567 0.15 10.85 28.31
N LYS A 568 1.12 10.57 29.18
CA LYS A 568 0.97 9.64 30.30
C LYS A 568 0.70 10.34 31.62
N THR A 569 1.41 11.43 31.92
CA THR A 569 1.37 11.98 33.29
C THR A 569 1.59 13.49 33.33
N GLU A 570 0.71 14.18 34.06
CA GLU A 570 0.88 15.61 34.35
C GLU A 570 2.23 15.89 35.05
N GLY A 571 2.82 17.03 34.71
CA GLY A 571 4.12 17.45 35.23
C GLY A 571 5.32 16.90 34.46
N ASN A 572 5.14 15.89 33.60
CA ASN A 572 6.17 15.45 32.65
C ASN A 572 6.51 16.54 31.65
N VAL A 573 7.70 16.46 31.07
CA VAL A 573 8.16 17.44 30.09
C VAL A 573 8.16 16.84 28.69
N LEU A 574 7.90 17.69 27.71
CA LEU A 574 8.00 17.35 26.30
C LEU A 574 9.34 17.85 25.76
N ILE A 575 10.08 16.97 25.10
CA ILE A 575 11.33 17.28 24.42
C ILE A 575 11.12 17.05 22.93
N VAL A 576 11.48 18.04 22.11
CA VAL A 576 11.66 17.80 20.67
C VAL A 576 13.10 17.44 20.41
N ILE A 577 13.32 16.38 19.64
CA ILE A 577 14.63 15.91 19.17
C ILE A 577 14.63 16.00 17.65
N GLY A 578 15.66 16.61 17.05
CA GLY A 578 15.77 16.82 15.61
C GLY A 578 16.09 18.27 15.26
N ARG A 579 16.49 18.52 14.01
CA ARG A 579 16.81 19.89 13.56
C ARG A 579 15.55 20.72 13.48
N GLU A 580 15.66 22.00 13.82
CA GLU A 580 14.58 22.98 13.76
C GLU A 580 15.03 24.12 12.86
N GLU A 581 14.56 24.12 11.61
CA GLU A 581 14.84 25.13 10.59
C GLU A 581 13.58 25.97 10.27
N GLY A 582 12.40 25.49 10.66
CA GLY A 582 11.13 26.15 10.44
C GLY A 582 10.70 26.11 8.97
N HIS A 583 10.93 25.01 8.26
CA HIS A 583 10.63 24.91 6.83
C HIS A 583 9.13 25.02 6.55
N LEU A 584 8.72 26.08 5.85
CA LEU A 584 7.32 26.35 5.50
C LEU A 584 7.00 26.13 4.01
N GLY A 585 7.99 25.94 3.13
CA GLY A 585 7.73 25.63 1.73
C GLY A 585 6.95 24.31 1.59
N GLN A 586 5.89 24.31 0.80
CA GLN A 586 4.95 23.18 0.66
C GLN A 586 4.20 22.79 1.95
N SER A 587 4.28 23.57 3.03
CA SER A 587 3.61 23.23 4.29
C SER A 587 2.11 23.49 4.25
N LEU A 588 1.36 22.76 5.08
CA LEU A 588 -0.06 23.04 5.26
C LEU A 588 -0.31 24.45 5.81
N TYR A 589 0.61 24.95 6.64
CA TYR A 589 0.54 26.32 7.12
C TYR A 589 0.76 27.35 6.01
N GLN A 590 1.71 27.12 5.09
CA GLN A 590 1.89 28.00 3.93
C GLN A 590 0.61 28.04 3.10
N GLN A 591 0.02 26.89 2.78
CA GLN A 591 -1.23 26.83 2.03
C GLN A 591 -2.35 27.58 2.75
N HIS A 592 -2.46 27.43 4.07
CA HIS A 592 -3.44 28.16 4.86
C HIS A 592 -3.20 29.67 4.83
N ALA A 593 -1.95 30.12 4.97
CA ALA A 593 -1.60 31.54 5.03
C ALA A 593 -1.64 32.27 3.67
N THR A 594 -1.38 31.55 2.57
CA THR A 594 -1.23 32.15 1.22
C THR A 594 -2.26 31.67 0.20
N GLY A 595 -3.01 30.61 0.53
CA GLY A 595 -3.92 29.91 -0.38
C GLY A 595 -3.23 29.01 -1.40
N LYS A 596 -1.90 28.78 -1.31
CA LYS A 596 -1.12 28.03 -2.31
C LYS A 596 0.04 27.25 -1.68
N PHE A 597 0.39 26.14 -2.32
CA PHE A 597 1.65 25.45 -2.08
C PHE A 597 2.74 26.00 -3.02
N GLU A 598 3.87 26.45 -2.46
CA GLU A 598 4.98 27.03 -3.23
C GLU A 598 6.35 26.63 -2.68
N GLY A 599 7.32 26.51 -3.60
CA GLY A 599 8.71 26.24 -3.29
C GLY A 599 9.04 24.77 -3.09
N ALA A 600 10.24 24.53 -2.54
CA ALA A 600 10.76 23.19 -2.28
C ALA A 600 10.10 22.52 -1.07
N PRO A 601 9.96 21.18 -1.10
CA PRO A 601 9.63 20.41 0.10
C PRO A 601 10.75 20.52 1.15
N PRO A 602 10.47 20.15 2.41
CA PRO A 602 11.48 20.17 3.45
C PRO A 602 12.62 19.19 3.12
N PRO A 603 13.89 19.59 3.30
CA PRO A 603 15.02 18.71 2.98
C PRO A 603 15.13 17.56 3.97
N VAL A 604 15.53 16.40 3.46
CA VAL A 604 15.79 15.19 4.24
C VAL A 604 17.30 15.00 4.43
N ASP A 605 17.75 15.05 5.67
CA ASP A 605 19.10 14.65 6.06
C ASP A 605 19.05 13.20 6.58
N LEU A 606 19.39 12.24 5.71
CA LEU A 606 19.31 10.81 6.02
C LEU A 606 20.23 10.40 7.18
N GLU A 607 21.38 11.06 7.37
CA GLU A 607 22.27 10.75 8.49
C GLU A 607 21.66 11.23 9.82
N ALA A 608 21.06 12.41 9.83
CA ALA A 608 20.33 12.92 10.98
C ALA A 608 19.12 12.04 11.34
N GLU A 609 18.37 11.57 10.35
CA GLU A 609 17.25 10.62 10.53
C GLU A 609 17.73 9.32 11.21
N VAL A 610 18.82 8.72 10.74
CA VAL A 610 19.40 7.51 11.35
C VAL A 610 19.82 7.75 12.80
N LYS A 611 20.50 8.89 13.08
CA LYS A 611 20.93 9.25 14.44
C LYS A 611 19.72 9.44 15.36
N ALA A 612 18.73 10.21 14.93
CA ALA A 612 17.52 10.50 15.70
C ALA A 612 16.75 9.22 16.00
N GLY A 613 16.44 8.41 14.99
CA GLY A 613 15.65 7.20 15.20
C GLY A 613 16.35 6.14 16.05
N ARG A 614 17.69 6.01 15.95
CA ARG A 614 18.46 5.15 16.88
C ARG A 614 18.34 5.61 18.32
N LEU A 615 18.43 6.91 18.57
CA LEU A 615 18.24 7.48 19.91
C LEU A 615 16.83 7.22 20.42
N ILE A 616 15.81 7.48 19.60
CA ILE A 616 14.40 7.28 19.97
C ILE A 616 14.12 5.83 20.36
N ARG A 617 14.52 4.85 19.54
CA ARG A 617 14.32 3.43 19.87
C ARG A 617 15.04 3.02 21.15
N ALA A 618 16.24 3.56 21.40
CA ALA A 618 16.95 3.32 22.64
C ALA A 618 16.19 3.88 23.85
N LEU A 619 15.72 5.14 23.77
CA LEU A 619 14.94 5.78 24.84
C LEU A 619 13.65 5.02 25.16
N ILE A 620 12.95 4.53 24.14
CA ILE A 620 11.73 3.72 24.29
C ILE A 620 12.06 2.40 25.01
N ARG A 621 13.03 1.64 24.51
CA ARG A 621 13.39 0.30 25.04
C ARG A 621 13.93 0.37 26.48
N GLU A 622 14.62 1.45 26.81
CA GLU A 622 15.12 1.73 28.16
C GLU A 622 14.05 2.29 29.12
N GLY A 623 12.82 2.51 28.66
CA GLY A 623 11.72 3.07 29.45
C GLY A 623 11.93 4.53 29.85
N ARG A 624 12.65 5.30 29.03
CA ARG A 624 12.92 6.73 29.26
C ARG A 624 11.94 7.63 28.52
N ALA A 625 11.52 7.22 27.33
CA ALA A 625 10.42 7.83 26.60
C ALA A 625 9.10 7.19 27.05
N LEU A 626 8.14 8.01 27.46
CA LEU A 626 6.83 7.57 27.94
C LEU A 626 5.76 7.64 26.85
N ALA A 627 5.88 8.64 25.99
CA ALA A 627 5.11 8.82 24.76
C ALA A 627 6.06 9.37 23.69
N VAL A 628 5.84 8.98 22.44
CA VAL A 628 6.61 9.45 21.28
C VAL A 628 5.64 9.68 20.15
N HIS A 629 5.86 10.75 19.39
CA HIS A 629 5.20 11.03 18.14
C HIS A 629 6.20 11.71 17.20
N ASP A 630 6.17 11.39 15.92
CA ASP A 630 6.96 12.10 14.92
C ASP A 630 6.40 13.52 14.63
N CYS A 631 7.18 14.37 13.96
CA CYS A 631 6.66 15.63 13.43
C CYS A 631 6.54 15.55 11.90
N ALA A 632 5.31 15.63 11.41
CA ALA A 632 4.97 15.53 9.99
C ALA A 632 4.12 16.72 9.51
N ASP A 633 3.00 16.45 8.84
CA ASP A 633 2.03 17.43 8.34
C ASP A 633 1.60 18.42 9.44
N GLY A 634 1.72 19.73 9.15
CA GLY A 634 1.37 20.80 10.09
C GLY A 634 2.38 21.06 11.22
N GLY A 635 3.45 20.25 11.31
CA GLY A 635 4.62 20.53 12.13
C GLY A 635 4.48 20.24 13.63
N LEU A 636 5.42 20.78 14.41
CA LEU A 636 5.59 20.50 15.84
C LEU A 636 4.30 20.66 16.66
N ILE A 637 3.55 21.72 16.42
CA ILE A 637 2.39 22.03 17.25
C ILE A 637 1.22 21.06 17.00
N VAL A 638 1.09 20.55 15.78
CA VAL A 638 0.09 19.53 15.43
C VAL A 638 0.45 18.21 16.11
N ALA A 639 1.70 17.77 16.03
CA ALA A 639 2.16 16.57 16.75
C ALA A 639 1.86 16.67 18.26
N ILE A 640 2.17 17.81 18.90
CA ILE A 640 1.85 18.00 20.33
C ILE A 640 0.33 17.96 20.58
N ALA A 641 -0.46 18.56 19.69
CA ALA A 641 -1.92 18.56 19.81
C ALA A 641 -2.51 17.15 19.68
N GLU A 642 -2.00 16.34 18.76
CA GLU A 642 -2.40 14.94 18.58
C GLU A 642 -2.04 14.10 19.81
N MET A 643 -0.82 14.26 20.35
CA MET A 643 -0.41 13.63 21.62
C MET A 643 -1.36 14.01 22.78
N ALA A 644 -1.72 15.29 22.87
CA ALA A 644 -2.64 15.80 23.88
C ALA A 644 -4.06 15.25 23.71
N LEU A 645 -4.53 15.07 22.47
CA LEU A 645 -5.86 14.55 22.16
C LEU A 645 -6.01 13.03 22.32
N ALA A 646 -4.93 12.25 22.23
CA ALA A 646 -4.97 10.79 22.16
C ALA A 646 -5.42 10.06 23.46
N GLY A 647 -5.97 10.77 24.44
CA GLY A 647 -6.39 10.28 25.76
C GLY A 647 -7.22 8.97 25.79
N GLY A 648 -7.27 8.35 26.98
CA GLY A 648 -8.04 7.12 27.26
C GLY A 648 -7.25 5.83 27.17
N LYS A 649 -7.78 4.74 27.77
CA LYS A 649 -7.25 3.39 27.56
C LYS A 649 -7.52 3.01 26.09
N ASN A 650 -6.49 3.05 25.26
CA ASN A 650 -6.47 2.59 23.87
C ASN A 650 -7.11 3.54 22.82
N GLY A 651 -7.10 4.86 23.05
CA GLY A 651 -7.35 5.89 22.02
C GLY A 651 -8.78 5.99 21.44
N LEU A 652 -9.75 5.23 21.96
CA LEU A 652 -11.08 5.06 21.35
C LEU A 652 -12.25 5.50 22.23
N SER A 653 -12.05 5.65 23.54
CA SER A 653 -13.13 6.07 24.43
C SER A 653 -13.46 7.54 24.17
N ARG A 654 -14.70 7.81 23.73
CA ARG A 654 -15.25 9.17 23.58
C ARG A 654 -15.15 9.99 24.87
N ASP A 655 -15.01 9.32 26.02
CA ASP A 655 -15.14 9.90 27.35
C ASP A 655 -13.80 10.15 28.05
N ALA A 656 -12.68 9.73 27.45
CA ALA A 656 -11.39 9.92 28.09
C ALA A 656 -10.79 11.28 27.74
N SER A 657 -10.72 12.16 28.74
CA SER A 657 -9.98 13.42 28.65
C SER A 657 -8.53 13.13 28.27
N GLY A 658 -8.07 13.76 27.19
CA GLY A 658 -6.65 13.93 26.91
C GLY A 658 -5.95 14.70 28.03
N LEU A 659 -4.63 14.88 27.92
CA LEU A 659 -3.87 15.72 28.85
C LEU A 659 -3.42 16.98 28.12
N GLY A 660 -3.68 18.14 28.72
CA GLY A 660 -3.24 19.43 28.21
C GLY A 660 -1.72 19.59 28.22
N VAL A 661 -1.26 20.69 27.63
CA VAL A 661 0.17 21.03 27.56
C VAL A 661 0.35 22.52 27.76
N GLU A 662 1.32 22.88 28.59
CA GLU A 662 1.87 24.23 28.69
C GLU A 662 3.13 24.33 27.82
N LEU A 663 3.02 25.04 26.71
CA LEU A 663 4.11 25.27 25.75
C LEU A 663 4.98 26.44 26.20
N TYR A 664 6.28 26.27 26.10
CA TYR A 664 7.25 27.32 26.38
C TYR A 664 7.48 28.20 25.16
N ALA A 665 7.68 29.51 25.40
CA ALA A 665 8.02 30.44 24.34
C ALA A 665 9.36 30.06 23.69
N TYR A 666 9.43 30.19 22.37
CA TYR A 666 10.68 29.99 21.65
C TYR A 666 11.55 31.25 21.74
N GLU A 667 12.78 31.09 22.23
CA GLU A 667 13.74 32.19 22.44
C GLU A 667 14.82 32.29 21.33
N GLY A 668 14.70 31.48 20.27
CA GLY A 668 15.64 31.50 19.15
C GLY A 668 15.37 32.58 18.11
N LYS A 669 16.03 32.46 16.94
CA LYS A 669 16.00 33.48 15.87
C LYS A 669 14.94 33.26 14.80
N LEU A 670 14.39 32.05 14.70
CA LEU A 670 13.37 31.72 13.72
C LEU A 670 12.05 32.44 14.04
N PRO A 671 11.25 32.80 13.03
CA PRO A 671 9.89 33.28 13.25
C PRO A 671 9.07 32.26 14.06
N THR A 672 8.28 32.74 15.02
CA THR A 672 7.52 31.87 15.94
C THR A 672 6.59 30.90 15.21
N HIS A 673 5.91 31.34 14.15
CA HIS A 673 5.03 30.48 13.36
C HIS A 673 5.78 29.39 12.60
N ALA A 674 7.01 29.68 12.14
CA ALA A 674 7.86 28.70 11.50
C ALA A 674 8.31 27.59 12.46
N VAL A 675 8.56 27.94 13.72
CA VAL A 675 8.95 26.97 14.76
C VAL A 675 7.82 25.99 15.06
N TRP A 676 6.58 26.49 15.12
CA TRP A 676 5.42 25.68 15.48
C TRP A 676 4.85 24.90 14.30
N PHE A 677 4.77 25.51 13.12
CA PHE A 677 4.15 24.92 11.93
C PHE A 677 5.13 24.41 10.87
N GLY A 678 6.43 24.58 11.09
CA GLY A 678 7.46 24.06 10.21
C GLY A 678 7.42 22.55 10.13
N GLU A 679 7.41 22.02 8.92
CA GLU A 679 7.38 20.58 8.63
C GLU A 679 8.81 20.05 8.45
N ASP A 680 9.72 20.44 9.35
CA ASP A 680 11.11 20.00 9.32
C ASP A 680 11.22 18.48 9.52
N GLN A 681 12.09 17.81 8.76
CA GLN A 681 12.24 16.36 8.80
C GLN A 681 13.18 15.89 9.93
N GLY A 682 13.09 14.62 10.32
CA GLY A 682 13.94 14.00 11.35
C GLY A 682 13.63 14.42 12.77
N ARG A 683 12.36 14.73 13.04
CA ARG A 683 11.91 15.25 14.31
C ARG A 683 10.94 14.32 15.03
N TYR A 684 11.08 14.29 16.35
CA TYR A 684 10.19 13.57 17.26
C TYR A 684 9.89 14.41 18.49
N VAL A 685 8.66 14.35 18.97
CA VAL A 685 8.25 14.83 20.29
C VAL A 685 8.24 13.65 21.25
N VAL A 686 8.90 13.81 22.39
CA VAL A 686 9.05 12.75 23.39
C VAL A 686 8.62 13.26 24.76
N GLU A 687 7.68 12.56 25.40
CA GLU A 687 7.35 12.77 26.80
C GLU A 687 8.35 12.04 27.69
N VAL A 688 8.94 12.77 28.64
CA VAL A 688 9.85 12.20 29.64
C VAL A 688 9.54 12.73 31.03
N THR A 689 9.89 11.95 32.05
CA THR A 689 9.86 12.46 33.43
C THR A 689 10.87 13.60 33.61
N PRO A 690 10.59 14.60 34.47
CA PRO A 690 11.51 15.71 34.71
C PRO A 690 12.92 15.27 35.15
N GLN A 691 13.01 14.16 35.89
CA GLN A 691 14.28 13.61 36.38
C GLN A 691 15.15 13.02 35.26
N LYS A 692 14.56 12.72 34.09
CA LYS A 692 15.26 12.14 32.94
C LYS A 692 15.53 13.13 31.81
N ALA A 693 14.98 14.33 31.89
CA ALA A 693 15.11 15.34 30.83
C ALA A 693 16.57 15.65 30.48
N GLU A 694 17.40 15.95 31.49
CA GLU A 694 18.83 16.28 31.28
C GLU A 694 19.61 15.11 30.64
N GLU A 695 19.31 13.87 31.06
CA GLU A 695 19.93 12.68 30.49
C GLU A 695 19.61 12.54 29.00
N VAL A 696 18.37 12.81 28.59
CA VAL A 696 17.94 12.75 27.18
C VAL A 696 18.61 13.85 26.35
N LEU A 697 18.64 15.07 26.86
CA LEU A 697 19.30 16.21 26.21
C LEU A 697 20.80 15.94 26.01
N GLU A 698 21.47 15.39 27.02
CA GLU A 698 22.90 15.05 26.93
C GLU A 698 23.17 13.94 25.90
N ARG A 699 22.32 12.90 25.84
CA ARG A 699 22.45 11.86 24.82
C ARG A 699 22.25 12.41 23.40
N ALA A 700 21.27 13.30 23.19
CA ALA A 700 21.09 13.98 21.91
C ALA A 700 22.31 14.82 21.55
N ARG A 701 22.86 15.57 22.51
CA ARG A 701 24.08 16.38 22.33
C ARG A 701 25.29 15.55 21.91
N LEU A 702 25.49 14.37 22.52
CA LEU A 702 26.58 13.44 22.16
C LEU A 702 26.45 12.87 20.74
N LEU A 703 25.24 12.83 20.19
CA LEU A 703 24.96 12.43 18.82
C LEU A 703 24.88 13.63 17.85
N GLU A 704 25.19 14.84 18.32
CA GLU A 704 25.09 16.08 17.54
C GLU A 704 23.67 16.35 17.02
N LEU A 705 22.66 15.87 17.75
CA LEU A 705 21.25 16.11 17.48
C LEU A 705 20.77 17.29 18.33
N PRO A 706 20.16 18.32 17.72
CA PRO A 706 19.48 19.35 18.47
C PRO A 706 18.33 18.73 19.26
N ALA A 707 18.19 19.15 20.52
CA ALA A 707 17.05 18.80 21.34
C ALA A 707 16.73 19.95 22.31
N ARG A 708 15.45 20.20 22.55
CA ARG A 708 15.01 21.21 23.52
C ARG A 708 13.71 20.79 24.21
N ILE A 709 13.55 21.24 25.45
CA ILE A 709 12.26 21.13 26.16
C ILE A 709 11.31 22.14 25.54
N VAL A 710 10.17 21.66 25.04
CA VAL A 710 9.16 22.49 24.33
C VAL A 710 7.97 22.85 25.21
N GLY A 711 7.76 22.10 26.29
CA GLY A 711 6.65 22.33 27.20
C GLY A 711 6.56 21.30 28.31
N ARG A 712 5.45 21.36 29.04
CA ARG A 712 5.11 20.48 30.16
C ARG A 712 3.69 19.99 30.02
N VAL A 713 3.46 18.70 30.27
CA VAL A 713 2.13 18.09 30.30
C VAL A 713 1.35 18.60 31.51
N GLY A 714 0.09 19.00 31.33
CA GLY A 714 -0.80 19.41 32.42
C GLY A 714 -2.06 20.12 31.97
N GLY A 715 -3.14 19.97 32.76
CA GLY A 715 -4.41 20.64 32.52
C GLY A 715 -5.23 19.99 31.40
N ASP A 716 -6.15 20.77 30.82
CA ASP A 716 -7.15 20.32 29.84
C ASP A 716 -7.16 21.20 28.57
N ALA A 717 -6.09 21.94 28.33
CA ALA A 717 -5.93 22.86 27.21
C ALA A 717 -4.48 22.85 26.67
N ILE A 718 -4.32 23.27 25.42
CA ILE A 718 -3.02 23.70 24.88
C ILE A 718 -2.84 25.17 25.25
N ASN A 719 -1.78 25.47 26.00
CA ASN A 719 -1.47 26.81 26.48
C ASN A 719 -0.16 27.29 25.84
N LEU A 720 -0.15 28.53 25.37
CA LEU A 720 1.05 29.23 24.89
C LEU A 720 1.02 30.65 25.45
N THR A 721 2.12 31.08 26.07
CA THR A 721 2.21 32.41 26.70
C THR A 721 1.85 33.53 25.72
N GLY A 722 0.91 34.39 26.10
CA GLY A 722 0.44 35.51 25.28
C GLY A 722 -0.74 35.17 24.36
N GLU A 723 -1.20 33.92 24.35
CA GLU A 723 -2.38 33.49 23.60
C GLU A 723 -3.55 33.10 24.51
N THR A 724 -4.74 33.07 23.92
CA THR A 724 -5.92 32.48 24.59
C THR A 724 -5.76 30.97 24.56
N ALA A 725 -5.82 30.32 25.73
CA ALA A 725 -5.73 28.88 25.84
C ALA A 725 -6.77 28.18 24.95
N LEU A 726 -6.37 27.08 24.30
CA LEU A 726 -7.24 26.28 23.44
C LEU A 726 -7.68 25.01 24.19
N PRO A 727 -8.92 24.93 24.68
CA PRO A 727 -9.41 23.75 25.40
C PRO A 727 -9.37 22.50 24.50
N LEU A 728 -8.95 21.37 25.06
CA LEU A 728 -8.91 20.10 24.32
C LEU A 728 -10.30 19.64 23.88
N SER A 729 -11.35 20.00 24.60
CA SER A 729 -12.74 19.73 24.22
C SER A 729 -13.15 20.45 22.93
N GLU A 730 -12.74 21.70 22.79
CA GLU A 730 -12.97 22.52 21.60
C GLU A 730 -12.15 22.00 20.42
N LEU A 731 -10.86 21.72 20.64
CA LEU A 731 -9.98 21.18 19.61
C LEU A 731 -10.43 19.80 19.14
N ARG A 732 -10.86 18.91 20.05
CA ARG A 732 -11.42 17.60 19.69
C ARG A 732 -12.66 17.74 18.81
N THR A 733 -13.56 18.65 19.16
CA THR A 733 -14.76 18.91 18.37
C THR A 733 -14.41 19.39 16.97
N ALA A 734 -13.42 20.27 16.85
CA ALA A 734 -12.92 20.74 15.55
C ALA A 734 -12.28 19.61 14.73
N ASN A 735 -11.41 18.82 15.36
CA ASN A 735 -10.66 17.75 14.70
C ASN A 735 -11.54 16.56 14.27
N GLU A 736 -12.49 16.13 15.11
CA GLU A 736 -13.38 15.01 14.80
C GLU A 736 -14.58 15.41 13.93
N GLY A 737 -14.82 16.72 13.70
CA GLY A 737 -16.04 17.22 13.07
C GLY A 737 -16.09 17.11 11.54
N PHE A 738 -14.95 17.19 10.85
CA PHE A 738 -14.89 17.32 9.40
C PHE A 738 -15.55 16.15 8.64
N LEU A 739 -15.10 14.90 8.87
CA LEU A 739 -15.60 13.74 8.15
C LEU A 739 -17.09 13.44 8.43
N PRO A 740 -17.57 13.43 9.69
CA PRO A 740 -19.00 13.33 9.97
C PRO A 740 -19.81 14.45 9.29
N GLY A 741 -19.29 15.68 9.24
CA GLY A 741 -19.91 16.79 8.54
C GLY A 741 -20.00 16.57 7.03
N LEU A 742 -18.90 16.15 6.40
CA LEU A 742 -18.86 15.80 4.97
C LEU A 742 -19.85 14.68 4.63
N MET A 743 -19.98 13.68 5.49
CA MET A 743 -20.86 12.53 5.30
C MET A 743 -22.32 12.83 5.64
N GLY A 744 -22.61 13.86 6.43
CA GLY A 744 -23.96 14.25 6.85
C GLY A 744 -24.71 15.17 5.87
N GLY A 745 -24.03 15.71 4.86
CA GLY A 745 -24.58 16.68 3.90
C GLY A 745 -25.43 16.12 2.79
#